data_AF-A0A5B8SX33-F1
#
_entry.id   AF-A0A5B8SX33-F1
#
_cell.length_a   1.000
_cell.length_b   1.000
_cell.length_c   1.000
_cell.angle_alpha   90.00
_cell.angle_beta   90.00
_cell.angle_gamma   90.00
#
_symmetry.space_group_name_H-M   'P 1'
#
loop_
_entity.id
_entity.type
_entity.pdbx_description
1 polymer ?
#
loop_
_entity_poly.entity_id
_entity_poly.type
_entity_poly.pdbx_seq_one_letter_code
_entity_poly.pdbx_strand_id
1 'polypeptide(L)'
;MKKNIHKKLRNKFVHFLGIALLMGSIVTSSFLQPMLTASAASDITPQYTTNSSGIVPTNSWTIPGQNTVINHQGGDTTNGWDKNRSWNGASSNLSDSYLKFGTDTSNPDYQIRKYAKETSTPGLYDVYLNVKGNKLKVYKPIDIVLVVDMSGSMNPESNGGTDRITAVKTGIANFFSQIKNSEFAKYVNVGLVGFSSPDEYGMNRNGFVSAPISKSDNQDNINDILNNKLAKSNFKGGTFTQLGLHQAQNMLSNQDSNNKKMLILMTDGVPSYSNKVVTAVASGGISYGTSFDYSKYNAPGVTSAFNNNRNNWDNYKQQYIFNGKNYYYNVNNLPINDTWSGTLGEAAISKNKGTEIHALGIQLANDYYSKDSLYLDKNAIRERMNLLTSASHYQDADDADDVQEYLYNQAQTVLSQFNTVNQGTISDPLGSQFIYGDDTPTVKSVGNSVVQNLPTVTKSNGSISVSNMNLGKDQEVQIHYQVHLNTESDNFQPDYWYQMNGKTTFTPTKDSNAVEFGVPSAKAPGTAIKVTKQWQELVDSSKRPDSINFNVTRTVNNQSTNWQASGILSKSDDWTKTFKQLSKNNQSVWLPAYDNNGNTFNYQVSSEATDGYISSITNKTNESTITNTQYGLIIDKYASNSTNKLTGAEFIVKSADGKQSYTLTGNQLQQLTPGDYTIQETKSPTGYQLDSTVYPITLSQDGKWSSSGQGISATSPTTDGNGYKDGFSIATDKSNNTDKNNVVRFVKNDALKKFDLTVNKVDKTTGNALKGAKFTLTDSAGKTSSYKETDPTATFTFENLSSGTYTLKETKAPDGYITSQDVTIVISDNGNVNVTNNNGDWKSTLQNDAGNNQISLTVNNTNKTVFPSTGGSGNELYLIVGGVFILIAVLAGGYYVFRIKRGYRS
;
A
#
# COMPACT_ATOMS: atom_id res chain seq x y z
N MET A 1 62.71 -27.08 -38.31
CA MET A 1 62.58 -25.79 -39.02
C MET A 1 61.39 -25.04 -38.43
N LYS A 2 61.61 -23.76 -38.07
CA LYS A 2 60.62 -22.66 -38.06
C LYS A 2 59.34 -22.76 -37.20
N LYS A 3 59.35 -21.88 -36.19
CA LYS A 3 58.32 -20.89 -35.80
C LYS A 3 56.86 -21.34 -35.61
N ASN A 4 56.41 -21.05 -34.39
CA ASN A 4 55.24 -20.23 -34.02
C ASN A 4 54.00 -20.89 -33.37
N ILE A 5 53.84 -20.52 -32.09
CA ILE A 5 52.61 -20.22 -31.32
C ILE A 5 51.73 -21.41 -30.90
N HIS A 6 51.74 -21.77 -29.61
CA HIS A 6 50.61 -21.53 -28.69
C HIS A 6 50.86 -22.01 -27.25
N LYS A 7 50.50 -21.11 -26.32
CA LYS A 7 49.97 -21.33 -24.96
C LYS A 7 50.82 -21.97 -23.85
N LYS A 8 50.85 -21.18 -22.77
CA LYS A 8 50.67 -21.50 -21.34
C LYS A 8 51.92 -21.64 -20.45
N LEU A 9 51.90 -20.76 -19.43
CA LEU A 9 52.43 -20.91 -18.06
C LEU A 9 53.95 -20.81 -17.84
N ARG A 10 54.42 -19.65 -17.34
CA ARG A 10 55.01 -19.48 -15.99
C ARG A 10 55.73 -18.13 -15.82
N ASN A 11 55.77 -17.71 -14.55
CA ASN A 11 56.71 -16.78 -13.90
C ASN A 11 56.48 -15.28 -14.15
N LYS A 12 56.16 -14.43 -13.15
CA LYS A 12 56.84 -14.24 -11.84
C LYS A 12 58.37 -14.33 -11.99
N PHE A 13 58.98 -13.26 -12.48
CA PHE A 13 60.18 -12.62 -11.93
C PHE A 13 60.64 -11.50 -12.90
N VAL A 14 60.81 -10.29 -12.35
CA VAL A 14 61.55 -9.15 -12.91
C VAL A 14 60.92 -8.41 -14.12
N HIS A 15 60.34 -7.24 -13.83
CA HIS A 15 60.76 -6.01 -14.51
C HIS A 15 61.18 -5.01 -13.43
N PHE A 16 62.46 -5.08 -13.10
CA PHE A 16 63.25 -3.96 -12.61
C PHE A 16 63.40 -2.94 -13.75
N LEU A 17 63.64 -1.68 -13.38
CA LEU A 17 63.98 -0.54 -14.24
C LEU A 17 62.79 0.25 -14.81
N GLY A 18 62.36 1.24 -14.03
CA GLY A 18 61.49 2.31 -14.49
C GLY A 18 61.03 3.22 -13.36
N ILE A 19 61.77 4.32 -13.18
CA ILE A 19 61.38 5.54 -12.43
C ILE A 19 61.74 5.55 -10.94
N ALA A 20 63.04 5.72 -10.70
CA ALA A 20 63.55 6.45 -9.54
C ALA A 20 63.88 7.87 -10.00
N LEU A 21 63.09 8.87 -9.56
CA LEU A 21 63.46 10.29 -9.45
C LEU A 21 62.24 11.06 -8.92
N LEU A 22 62.10 11.13 -7.58
CA LEU A 22 61.51 12.24 -6.80
C LEU A 22 61.43 11.80 -5.33
N MET A 23 62.57 11.90 -4.65
CA MET A 23 62.71 11.82 -3.19
C MET A 23 63.42 13.11 -2.74
N GLY A 24 62.87 13.76 -1.72
CA GLY A 24 63.40 14.96 -1.07
C GLY A 24 62.33 16.02 -0.95
N SER A 25 61.47 16.01 0.06
CA SER A 25 61.85 16.31 1.44
C SER A 25 60.66 16.02 2.38
N ILE A 26 60.76 14.97 3.18
CA ILE A 26 59.97 14.83 4.41
C ILE A 26 61.00 14.93 5.53
N VAL A 27 61.09 16.11 6.14
CA VAL A 27 61.92 16.35 7.32
C VAL A 27 60.99 16.67 8.47
N THR A 28 60.79 15.63 9.29
CA THR A 28 60.61 15.64 10.74
C THR A 28 59.82 16.80 11.38
N SER A 29 58.61 16.47 11.85
CA SER A 29 58.01 17.10 13.03
C SER A 29 57.19 16.06 13.82
N SER A 30 57.85 14.98 14.20
CA SER A 30 57.43 14.12 15.30
C SER A 30 57.96 14.71 16.59
N PHE A 31 57.23 15.62 17.23
CA PHE A 31 57.27 15.83 18.70
C PHE A 31 56.03 16.64 19.13
N LEU A 32 55.42 16.18 20.23
CA LEU A 32 54.26 16.73 20.96
C LEU A 32 52.87 16.39 20.39
N GLN A 33 52.48 15.12 20.56
CA GLN A 33 51.08 14.82 20.89
C GLN A 33 50.80 15.34 22.30
N PRO A 34 49.76 16.15 22.55
CA PRO A 34 49.10 16.10 23.84
C PRO A 34 48.42 14.73 23.93
N MET A 35 48.88 13.90 24.87
CA MET A 35 48.05 12.85 25.44
C MET A 35 46.69 13.47 25.80
N LEU A 36 45.63 12.98 25.16
CA LEU A 36 44.27 12.82 25.69
C LEU A 36 43.40 12.17 24.60
N THR A 37 43.82 11.01 24.09
CA THR A 37 42.87 10.05 23.51
C THR A 37 42.37 9.18 24.66
N ALA A 38 41.37 9.68 25.39
CA ALA A 38 40.53 8.79 26.17
C ALA A 38 39.70 7.98 25.18
N SER A 39 40.19 6.77 24.86
CA SER A 39 39.38 5.64 24.42
C SER A 39 38.36 5.32 25.53
N ALA A 40 37.33 6.15 25.69
CA ALA A 40 36.29 5.99 26.73
C ALA A 40 34.92 5.57 26.15
N ALA A 41 34.81 5.41 24.83
CA ALA A 41 33.51 5.16 24.18
C ALA A 41 32.98 3.72 24.34
N SER A 42 33.78 2.75 24.83
CA SER A 42 33.36 1.34 24.85
C SER A 42 32.28 1.01 25.89
N ASP A 43 32.20 1.73 27.00
CA ASP A 43 31.52 1.19 28.20
C ASP A 43 30.04 1.57 28.31
N ILE A 44 29.58 2.60 27.56
CA ILE A 44 28.16 3.03 27.53
C ILE A 44 27.57 3.19 26.13
N THR A 45 28.16 2.55 25.12
CA THR A 45 27.54 2.51 23.78
C THR A 45 26.26 1.66 23.84
N PRO A 46 25.08 2.19 23.46
CA PRO A 46 23.80 1.47 23.49
C PRO A 46 23.85 0.10 22.80
N GLN A 47 23.30 -0.92 23.45
CA GLN A 47 23.28 -2.30 22.94
C GLN A 47 21.85 -2.79 22.75
N TYR A 48 21.62 -3.61 21.72
CA TYR A 48 20.29 -4.12 21.36
C TYR A 48 20.27 -5.65 21.32
N THR A 49 19.18 -6.22 21.82
CA THR A 49 18.91 -7.65 21.75
C THR A 49 17.91 -7.91 20.64
N THR A 50 18.27 -8.81 19.72
CA THR A 50 17.40 -9.27 18.63
C THR A 50 16.89 -10.68 18.94
N ASN A 51 15.57 -10.86 18.93
CA ASN A 51 14.92 -12.15 19.12
C ASN A 51 13.68 -12.27 18.22
N SER A 52 12.89 -13.34 18.38
CA SER A 52 11.67 -13.60 17.59
C SER A 52 10.58 -12.53 17.74
N SER A 53 10.63 -11.75 18.83
CA SER A 53 9.72 -10.63 19.11
C SER A 53 10.29 -9.29 18.68
N GLY A 54 11.46 -9.27 18.01
CA GLY A 54 12.05 -8.07 17.43
C GLY A 54 13.30 -7.57 18.12
N ILE A 55 13.57 -6.28 17.94
CA ILE A 55 14.82 -5.62 18.37
C ILE A 55 14.48 -4.63 19.47
N VAL A 56 15.08 -4.83 20.65
CA VAL A 56 14.86 -3.97 21.83
C VAL A 56 16.17 -3.52 22.45
N PRO A 57 16.20 -2.36 23.13
CA PRO A 57 17.32 -1.99 23.99
C PRO A 57 17.59 -3.09 25.03
N THR A 58 18.83 -3.58 25.10
CA THR A 58 19.24 -4.63 26.05
C THR A 58 19.08 -4.13 27.50
N ASN A 59 19.45 -2.86 27.72
CA ASN A 59 19.22 -2.16 28.98
C ASN A 59 18.11 -1.14 28.75
N SER A 60 16.91 -1.50 29.19
CA SER A 60 15.69 -0.80 28.82
C SER A 60 14.88 -0.31 30.01
N TRP A 61 14.01 0.66 29.74
CA TRP A 61 12.98 1.14 30.65
C TRP A 61 11.66 1.38 29.91
N THR A 62 10.56 1.37 30.65
CA THR A 62 9.19 1.52 30.11
C THR A 62 8.42 2.64 30.80
N ILE A 63 7.46 3.23 30.08
CA ILE A 63 6.52 4.20 30.64
C ILE A 63 5.34 3.45 31.26
N PRO A 64 4.97 3.69 32.55
CA PRO A 64 3.83 3.03 33.17
C PRO A 64 2.55 3.18 32.33
N GLY A 65 1.89 2.05 32.04
CA GLY A 65 0.66 2.03 31.23
C GLY A 65 0.87 1.98 29.71
N GLN A 66 2.11 2.13 29.21
CA GLN A 66 2.44 1.98 27.79
C GLN A 66 3.28 0.72 27.57
N ASN A 67 2.71 -0.28 26.88
CA ASN A 67 3.34 -1.57 26.59
C ASN A 67 3.81 -1.74 25.14
N THR A 68 3.67 -0.67 24.35
CA THR A 68 3.95 -0.55 22.91
C THR A 68 5.25 0.18 22.61
N VAL A 69 5.88 0.81 23.61
CA VAL A 69 7.15 1.53 23.50
C VAL A 69 8.14 1.05 24.57
N ILE A 70 9.41 0.94 24.18
CA ILE A 70 10.51 0.59 25.07
C ILE A 70 11.72 1.47 24.76
N ASN A 71 12.30 2.06 25.79
CA ASN A 71 13.36 3.06 25.69
C ASN A 71 14.68 2.51 26.25
N HIS A 72 15.81 3.08 25.83
CA HIS A 72 17.13 2.72 26.35
C HIS A 72 17.40 3.42 27.69
N GLN A 73 18.05 2.73 28.64
CA GLN A 73 18.48 3.31 29.92
C GLN A 73 19.57 4.37 29.74
N GLY A 74 19.73 5.24 30.74
CA GLY A 74 20.90 6.08 30.85
C GLY A 74 22.08 5.31 31.45
N GLY A 75 23.19 5.99 31.63
CA GLY A 75 24.39 5.40 32.21
C GLY A 75 25.60 6.30 32.13
N ASP A 76 26.68 5.87 32.76
CA ASP A 76 27.98 6.53 32.74
C ASP A 76 29.12 5.50 32.73
N THR A 77 30.31 5.91 32.34
CA THR A 77 31.49 5.04 32.21
C THR A 77 32.02 4.49 33.54
N THR A 78 31.62 5.06 34.68
CA THR A 78 32.07 4.62 36.01
C THR A 78 31.14 3.57 36.61
N ASN A 79 29.83 3.75 36.48
CA ASN A 79 28.80 2.94 37.13
C ASN A 79 28.05 2.02 36.17
N GLY A 80 28.26 2.16 34.86
CA GLY A 80 27.51 1.46 33.82
C GLY A 80 26.08 2.00 33.68
N TRP A 81 25.12 1.12 33.37
CA TRP A 81 23.71 1.50 33.19
C TRP A 81 23.04 1.90 34.51
N ASP A 82 22.18 2.92 34.45
CA ASP A 82 21.59 3.60 35.62
C ASP A 82 20.59 2.74 36.43
N LYS A 83 20.16 1.60 35.89
CA LYS A 83 19.17 0.67 36.47
C LYS A 83 17.78 1.32 36.69
N ASN A 84 17.52 2.51 36.16
CA ASN A 84 16.19 3.10 36.15
C ASN A 84 15.35 2.38 35.10
N ARG A 85 14.43 1.51 35.56
CA ARG A 85 13.61 0.66 34.68
C ARG A 85 12.24 1.23 34.35
N SER A 86 11.81 2.31 35.00
CA SER A 86 10.51 2.94 34.68
C SER A 86 10.37 4.35 35.25
N TRP A 87 9.88 5.27 34.41
CA TRP A 87 9.44 6.61 34.80
C TRP A 87 8.40 7.14 33.79
N ASN A 88 7.78 8.30 34.07
CA ASN A 88 6.58 8.77 33.37
C ASN A 88 6.78 9.33 31.94
N GLY A 89 8.02 9.43 31.46
CA GLY A 89 8.34 9.97 30.14
C GLY A 89 8.02 11.45 29.94
N ALA A 90 7.83 12.23 31.01
CA ALA A 90 7.53 13.66 30.90
C ALA A 90 8.66 14.43 30.21
N SER A 91 8.34 15.21 29.16
CA SER A 91 9.33 15.97 28.38
C SER A 91 10.02 17.09 29.17
N SER A 92 9.47 17.48 30.31
CA SER A 92 10.08 18.40 31.28
C SER A 92 11.10 17.74 32.23
N ASN A 93 11.24 16.42 32.21
CA ASN A 93 12.23 15.71 33.01
C ASN A 93 13.64 15.92 32.42
N LEU A 94 14.58 16.43 33.21
CA LEU A 94 15.96 16.68 32.79
C LEU A 94 16.99 15.88 33.61
N SER A 95 16.57 14.76 34.23
CA SER A 95 17.41 13.97 35.13
C SER A 95 17.53 12.50 34.73
N ASP A 96 16.46 11.89 34.25
CA ASP A 96 16.38 10.44 34.07
C ASP A 96 16.88 9.99 32.71
N SER A 97 17.53 8.82 32.68
CA SER A 97 17.91 8.09 31.46
C SER A 97 18.87 8.83 30.51
N TYR A 98 19.75 9.68 31.03
CA TYR A 98 20.83 10.30 30.25
C TYR A 98 22.06 9.40 30.16
N LEU A 99 22.67 9.33 28.97
CA LEU A 99 24.02 8.86 28.76
C LEU A 99 24.98 10.01 29.06
N LYS A 100 25.85 9.83 30.05
CA LYS A 100 26.76 10.87 30.58
C LYS A 100 28.18 10.59 30.14
N PHE A 101 28.82 11.58 29.51
CA PHE A 101 30.16 11.47 28.95
C PHE A 101 31.15 12.39 29.67
N GLY A 102 32.39 11.94 29.77
CA GLY A 102 33.49 12.66 30.43
C GLY A 102 34.16 11.83 31.52
N THR A 103 35.24 12.38 32.08
CA THR A 103 36.05 11.70 33.12
C THR A 103 35.48 11.82 34.53
N ASP A 104 34.57 12.77 34.77
CA ASP A 104 33.89 12.98 36.04
C ASP A 104 32.39 12.80 35.78
N THR A 105 31.83 11.71 36.30
CA THR A 105 30.44 11.33 36.04
C THR A 105 29.45 12.10 36.92
N SER A 106 29.94 12.74 38.00
CA SER A 106 29.15 13.67 38.82
C SER A 106 28.99 15.05 38.15
N ASN A 107 29.93 15.39 37.26
CA ASN A 107 29.95 16.61 36.46
C ASN A 107 30.40 16.30 35.02
N PRO A 108 29.50 15.69 34.21
CA PRO A 108 29.84 15.23 32.87
C PRO A 108 30.21 16.40 31.95
N ASP A 109 31.06 16.12 30.97
CA ASP A 109 31.40 17.10 29.93
C ASP A 109 30.16 17.40 29.08
N TYR A 110 29.40 16.37 28.73
CA TYR A 110 28.08 16.50 28.12
C TYR A 110 27.25 15.25 28.43
N GLN A 111 25.94 15.37 28.29
CA GLN A 111 25.03 14.25 28.44
C GLN A 111 23.93 14.31 27.38
N ILE A 112 23.54 13.14 26.89
CA ILE A 112 22.56 13.01 25.82
C ILE A 112 21.48 12.01 26.21
N ARG A 113 20.28 12.19 25.67
CA ARG A 113 19.17 11.25 25.85
C ARG A 113 18.33 11.22 24.60
N LYS A 114 17.86 10.03 24.24
CA LYS A 114 16.80 9.83 23.26
C LYS A 114 15.78 8.86 23.82
N TYR A 115 14.51 9.20 23.69
CA TYR A 115 13.41 8.33 24.09
C TYR A 115 12.15 8.68 23.32
N ALA A 116 11.18 7.76 23.35
CA ALA A 116 9.88 7.96 22.77
C ALA A 116 8.75 7.66 23.76
N LYS A 117 7.58 8.20 23.45
CA LYS A 117 6.35 8.03 24.22
C LYS A 117 5.18 7.92 23.25
N GLU A 118 4.32 6.90 23.43
CA GLU A 118 3.10 6.80 22.62
C GLU A 118 2.13 7.92 23.02
N THR A 119 1.48 8.52 22.01
CA THR A 119 0.45 9.54 22.20
C THR A 119 -0.91 8.89 22.51
N SER A 120 -1.98 9.67 22.57
CA SER A 120 -3.35 9.13 22.62
C SER A 120 -3.79 8.45 21.32
N THR A 121 -3.11 8.74 20.21
CA THR A 121 -3.35 8.12 18.91
C THR A 121 -2.51 6.84 18.81
N PRO A 122 -3.12 5.65 18.66
CA PRO A 122 -2.37 4.40 18.57
C PRO A 122 -1.33 4.43 17.46
N GLY A 123 -0.10 4.00 17.76
CA GLY A 123 0.97 3.93 16.78
C GLY A 123 1.64 5.25 16.44
N LEU A 124 1.18 6.38 17.01
CA LEU A 124 1.84 7.68 16.94
C LEU A 124 2.67 7.91 18.20
N TYR A 125 3.96 8.22 18.02
CA TYR A 125 4.92 8.40 19.10
C TYR A 125 5.56 9.77 19.05
N ASP A 126 5.60 10.47 20.19
CA ASP A 126 6.49 11.60 20.43
C ASP A 126 7.91 11.08 20.64
N VAL A 127 8.89 11.65 19.94
CA VAL A 127 10.31 11.35 20.12
C VAL A 127 11.04 12.60 20.57
N TYR A 128 11.89 12.45 21.59
CA TYR A 128 12.68 13.53 22.17
C TYR A 128 14.16 13.21 22.10
N LEU A 129 14.97 14.16 21.63
CA LEU A 129 16.41 14.17 21.83
C LEU A 129 16.79 15.33 22.75
N ASN A 130 17.56 15.04 23.79
CA ASN A 130 18.13 16.03 24.68
C ASN A 130 19.65 16.00 24.55
N VAL A 131 20.27 17.17 24.49
CA VAL A 131 21.72 17.35 24.62
C VAL A 131 21.98 18.47 25.60
N LYS A 132 22.70 18.16 26.69
CA LYS A 132 23.17 19.13 27.67
C LYS A 132 24.68 19.25 27.57
N GLY A 133 25.15 20.48 27.41
CA GLY A 133 26.57 20.81 27.44
C GLY A 133 27.06 21.16 28.83
N ASN A 134 28.35 21.48 28.90
CA ASN A 134 29.01 21.98 30.08
C ASN A 134 30.15 22.92 29.66
N LYS A 135 30.87 23.46 30.63
CA LYS A 135 32.12 24.16 30.38
C LYS A 135 33.30 23.19 30.32
N LEU A 136 34.30 23.49 29.50
CA LEU A 136 35.55 22.74 29.51
C LEU A 136 36.16 22.75 30.93
N LYS A 137 36.77 21.62 31.32
CA LYS A 137 37.46 21.50 32.61
C LYS A 137 38.83 22.20 32.60
N VAL A 138 39.45 22.29 31.43
CA VAL A 138 40.72 22.98 31.20
C VAL A 138 40.53 23.94 30.02
N TYR A 139 40.77 25.23 30.25
CA TYR A 139 40.66 26.26 29.22
C TYR A 139 42.02 26.56 28.61
N LYS A 140 42.09 26.64 27.29
CA LYS A 140 43.20 27.30 26.60
C LYS A 140 42.82 28.77 26.39
N PRO A 141 43.62 29.75 26.87
CA PRO A 141 43.35 31.14 26.57
C PRO A 141 43.36 31.41 25.05
N ILE A 142 42.61 32.42 24.64
CA ILE A 142 42.50 32.86 23.25
C ILE A 142 43.11 34.26 23.14
N ASP A 143 44.07 34.41 22.26
CA ASP A 143 44.65 35.69 21.89
C ASP A 143 44.03 36.16 20.58
N ILE A 144 43.38 37.31 20.63
CA ILE A 144 42.63 37.92 19.53
C ILE A 144 43.31 39.23 19.16
N VAL A 145 43.51 39.47 17.87
CA VAL A 145 43.84 40.80 17.37
C VAL A 145 42.72 41.28 16.45
N LEU A 146 42.08 42.37 16.85
CA LEU A 146 41.15 43.11 16.02
C LEU A 146 41.96 43.93 15.02
N VAL A 147 41.76 43.70 13.72
CA VAL A 147 42.48 44.37 12.64
C VAL A 147 41.52 45.27 11.90
N VAL A 148 41.66 46.57 12.12
CA VAL A 148 40.69 47.58 11.68
C VAL A 148 41.28 48.42 10.56
N ASP A 149 40.62 48.41 9.42
CA ASP A 149 40.87 49.34 8.35
C ASP A 149 40.51 50.76 8.80
N MET A 150 41.50 51.65 8.72
CA MET A 150 41.38 53.07 9.03
C MET A 150 41.74 53.92 7.81
N SER A 151 41.48 53.42 6.61
CA SER A 151 41.57 54.19 5.38
C SER A 151 40.53 55.31 5.32
N GLY A 152 40.74 56.26 4.40
CA GLY A 152 39.82 57.37 4.18
C GLY A 152 38.42 56.92 3.76
N SER A 153 38.29 55.80 3.04
CA SER A 153 37.01 55.26 2.55
C SER A 153 36.09 54.73 3.67
N MET A 154 36.62 54.56 4.88
CA MET A 154 35.81 54.29 6.06
C MET A 154 35.00 55.52 6.53
N ASN A 155 35.36 56.74 6.09
CA ASN A 155 34.65 57.95 6.47
C ASN A 155 33.38 58.18 5.63
N PRO A 156 32.29 58.68 6.26
CA PRO A 156 31.06 59.02 5.55
C PRO A 156 31.28 60.08 4.45
N GLU A 157 32.24 61.00 4.65
CA GLU A 157 32.56 62.03 3.66
C GLU A 157 33.18 61.45 2.37
N SER A 158 33.71 60.23 2.40
CA SER A 158 34.41 59.58 1.28
C SER A 158 33.66 58.39 0.67
N ASN A 159 32.59 57.90 1.31
CA ASN A 159 31.88 56.68 0.90
C ASN A 159 30.40 56.86 0.54
N GLY A 160 29.94 58.11 0.40
CA GLY A 160 28.55 58.41 0.08
C GLY A 160 27.63 58.54 1.30
N GLY A 161 28.18 58.71 2.50
CA GLY A 161 27.43 59.11 3.71
C GLY A 161 27.26 58.04 4.79
N THR A 162 27.83 56.86 4.65
CA THR A 162 27.71 55.78 5.66
C THR A 162 28.77 55.92 6.75
N ASP A 163 28.34 55.98 8.02
CA ASP A 163 29.24 56.06 9.17
C ASP A 163 29.77 54.68 9.62
N ARG A 164 30.67 54.11 8.80
CA ARG A 164 31.32 52.82 9.08
C ARG A 164 32.19 52.87 10.35
N ILE A 165 32.75 54.04 10.67
CA ILE A 165 33.63 54.25 11.84
C ILE A 165 32.84 54.02 13.12
N THR A 166 31.69 54.68 13.26
CA THR A 166 30.83 54.52 14.44
C THR A 166 30.33 53.08 14.55
N ALA A 167 29.95 52.44 13.44
CA ALA A 167 29.51 51.04 13.44
C ALA A 167 30.60 50.08 13.96
N VAL A 168 31.84 50.21 13.47
CA VAL A 168 32.99 49.40 13.93
C VAL A 168 33.30 49.67 15.41
N LYS A 169 33.32 50.94 15.83
CA LYS A 169 33.55 51.30 17.24
C LYS A 169 32.52 50.69 18.18
N THR A 170 31.24 50.87 17.85
CA THR A 170 30.12 50.35 18.65
C THR A 170 30.15 48.83 18.69
N GLY A 171 30.39 48.17 17.54
CA GLY A 171 30.52 46.72 17.49
C GLY A 171 31.69 46.20 18.32
N ILE A 172 32.86 46.85 18.30
CA ILE A 172 34.02 46.47 19.12
C ILE A 172 33.71 46.68 20.60
N ALA A 173 33.06 47.78 20.97
CA ALA A 173 32.62 48.01 22.35
C ALA A 173 31.65 46.91 22.83
N ASN A 174 30.70 46.50 21.98
CA ASN A 174 29.77 45.41 22.26
C ASN A 174 30.48 44.06 22.37
N PHE A 175 31.49 43.80 21.53
CA PHE A 175 32.33 42.60 21.59
C PHE A 175 33.03 42.49 22.95
N PHE A 176 33.70 43.56 23.40
CA PHE A 176 34.33 43.61 24.73
C PHE A 176 33.31 43.43 25.85
N SER A 177 32.17 44.13 25.79
CA SER A 177 31.12 44.06 26.81
C SER A 177 30.61 42.63 27.02
N GLN A 178 30.34 41.90 25.94
CA GLN A 178 29.85 40.51 26.02
C GLN A 178 30.87 39.57 26.67
N ILE A 179 32.14 39.68 26.28
CA ILE A 179 33.19 38.81 26.82
C ILE A 179 33.46 39.17 28.28
N LYS A 180 33.51 40.46 28.62
CA LYS A 180 33.68 40.98 29.99
C LYS A 180 32.56 40.51 30.93
N ASN A 181 31.33 40.44 30.44
CA ASN A 181 30.17 39.97 31.22
C ASN A 181 30.11 38.44 31.37
N SER A 182 31.06 37.69 30.78
CA SER A 182 31.18 36.24 30.92
C SER A 182 32.18 35.84 32.02
N GLU A 183 32.10 34.60 32.54
CA GLU A 183 33.13 34.07 33.45
C GLU A 183 34.50 33.83 32.76
N PHE A 184 34.56 33.96 31.43
CA PHE A 184 35.73 33.65 30.61
C PHE A 184 36.59 34.86 30.26
N ALA A 185 36.25 36.07 30.73
CA ALA A 185 37.00 37.30 30.44
C ALA A 185 38.52 37.15 30.70
N LYS A 186 38.90 36.47 31.79
CA LYS A 186 40.30 36.20 32.13
C LYS A 186 41.04 35.26 31.17
N TYR A 187 40.34 34.56 30.29
CA TYR A 187 40.90 33.63 29.30
C TYR A 187 40.88 34.20 27.88
N VAL A 188 40.31 35.38 27.67
CA VAL A 188 40.34 36.06 26.39
C VAL A 188 41.25 37.27 26.50
N ASN A 189 42.25 37.33 25.63
CA ASN A 189 43.13 38.48 25.51
C ASN A 189 42.89 39.12 24.15
N VAL A 190 42.75 40.45 24.12
CA VAL A 190 42.41 41.20 22.91
C VAL A 190 43.39 42.35 22.73
N GLY A 191 43.98 42.42 21.55
CA GLY A 191 44.75 43.57 21.05
C GLY A 191 44.09 44.20 19.84
N LEU A 192 44.64 45.32 19.39
CA LEU A 192 44.16 46.05 18.20
C LEU A 192 45.34 46.39 17.30
N VAL A 193 45.14 46.23 16.00
CA VAL A 193 45.94 46.86 14.95
C VAL A 193 45.01 47.67 14.05
N GLY A 194 45.11 49.00 14.08
CA GLY A 194 44.49 49.87 13.10
C GLY A 194 45.48 50.19 11.98
N PHE A 195 45.09 50.09 10.72
CA PHE A 195 46.01 50.29 9.58
C PHE A 195 45.48 51.28 8.54
N SER A 196 46.39 51.99 7.89
CA SER A 196 46.16 52.84 6.71
C SER A 196 47.47 52.93 5.89
N SER A 197 47.78 54.05 5.24
CA SER A 197 49.01 54.28 4.48
C SER A 197 50.13 54.92 5.32
N PRO A 198 51.42 54.62 5.04
CA PRO A 198 52.57 55.16 5.77
C PRO A 198 53.10 56.48 5.18
N ASP A 199 52.28 57.17 4.38
CA ASP A 199 52.64 58.40 3.67
C ASP A 199 52.07 59.65 4.34
N GLU A 200 52.28 60.81 3.74
CA GLU A 200 51.81 62.10 4.26
C GLU A 200 50.27 62.22 4.36
N TYR A 201 49.55 61.40 3.59
CA TYR A 201 48.08 61.36 3.58
C TYR A 201 47.50 60.37 4.60
N GLY A 202 48.34 59.48 5.15
CA GLY A 202 47.96 58.46 6.10
C GLY A 202 47.82 58.93 7.55
N MET A 203 47.46 57.97 8.42
CA MET A 203 47.30 58.21 9.86
C MET A 203 48.58 58.75 10.52
N ASN A 204 49.74 58.18 10.18
CA ASN A 204 51.06 58.50 10.68
C ASN A 204 52.13 57.88 9.76
N ARG A 205 53.42 58.19 9.99
CA ARG A 205 54.55 57.72 9.17
C ARG A 205 54.73 56.20 9.10
N ASN A 206 54.19 55.44 10.05
CA ASN A 206 54.28 53.99 10.08
C ASN A 206 53.09 53.34 9.37
N GLY A 207 51.99 54.08 9.14
CA GLY A 207 50.77 53.57 8.51
C GLY A 207 49.92 52.66 9.40
N PHE A 208 50.24 52.54 10.69
CA PHE A 208 49.42 51.78 11.64
C PHE A 208 49.47 52.37 13.05
N VAL A 209 48.47 52.03 13.84
CA VAL A 209 48.43 52.21 15.31
C VAL A 209 48.13 50.86 15.95
N SER A 210 48.58 50.65 17.18
CA SER A 210 48.31 49.40 17.88
C SER A 210 48.03 49.61 19.37
N ALA A 211 47.21 48.73 19.94
CA ALA A 211 47.09 48.52 21.38
C ALA A 211 47.57 47.09 21.70
N PRO A 212 48.30 46.89 22.81
CA PRO A 212 48.82 45.58 23.16
C PRO A 212 47.70 44.58 23.43
N ILE A 213 48.02 43.28 23.26
CA ILE A 213 47.15 42.21 23.73
C ILE A 213 47.08 42.28 25.26
N SER A 214 45.88 42.48 25.78
CA SER A 214 45.60 42.52 27.22
C SER A 214 44.31 41.74 27.51
N LYS A 215 44.07 41.43 28.78
CA LYS A 215 42.83 40.76 29.22
C LYS A 215 41.61 41.54 28.72
N SER A 216 40.57 40.83 28.27
CA SER A 216 39.38 41.45 27.67
C SER A 216 38.56 42.30 28.64
N ASP A 217 38.84 42.25 29.95
CA ASP A 217 38.23 43.07 30.99
C ASP A 217 39.14 44.21 31.48
N ASN A 218 40.35 44.37 30.91
CA ASN A 218 41.25 45.47 31.25
C ASN A 218 40.70 46.80 30.72
N GLN A 219 40.08 47.57 31.61
CA GLN A 219 39.38 48.81 31.26
C GLN A 219 40.29 49.88 30.65
N ASP A 220 41.55 49.96 31.09
CA ASP A 220 42.51 50.94 30.54
C ASP A 220 42.84 50.62 29.09
N ASN A 221 43.06 49.34 28.77
CA ASN A 221 43.30 48.90 27.39
C ASN A 221 42.06 49.08 26.50
N ILE A 222 40.87 48.78 27.03
CA ILE A 222 39.59 49.01 26.31
C ILE A 222 39.41 50.51 26.02
N ASN A 223 39.65 51.37 27.00
CA ASN A 223 39.56 52.82 26.85
C ASN A 223 40.59 53.33 25.83
N ASP A 224 41.83 52.83 25.86
CA ASP A 224 42.84 53.19 24.88
C ASP A 224 42.44 52.77 23.46
N ILE A 225 41.92 51.55 23.29
CA ILE A 225 41.40 51.06 22.00
C ILE A 225 40.28 51.97 21.49
N LEU A 226 39.21 52.14 22.27
CA LEU A 226 37.98 52.80 21.81
C LEU A 226 38.15 54.32 21.63
N ASN A 227 38.86 54.98 22.56
CA ASN A 227 38.91 56.44 22.61
C ASN A 227 40.16 57.01 21.92
N ASN A 228 41.29 56.30 21.95
CA ASN A 228 42.55 56.81 21.39
C ASN A 228 42.89 56.16 20.05
N LYS A 229 42.98 54.82 20.00
CA LYS A 229 43.45 54.11 18.80
C LYS A 229 42.42 54.16 17.68
N LEU A 230 41.14 53.97 18.00
CA LEU A 230 40.04 54.16 17.06
C LEU A 230 39.64 55.64 16.87
N ALA A 231 40.39 56.65 17.32
CA ALA A 231 40.01 58.06 17.14
C ALA A 231 39.74 58.39 15.65
N LYS A 232 38.69 59.18 15.34
CA LYS A 232 38.28 59.50 13.95
C LYS A 232 39.44 60.12 13.15
N SER A 233 40.33 60.87 13.80
CA SER A 233 41.53 61.45 13.18
C SER A 233 42.50 60.44 12.57
N ASN A 234 42.42 59.17 12.97
CA ASN A 234 43.26 58.09 12.43
C ASN A 234 42.66 57.47 11.17
N PHE A 235 41.37 57.70 10.88
CA PHE A 235 40.70 57.18 9.70
C PHE A 235 40.98 58.09 8.50
N LYS A 236 42.14 57.92 7.86
CA LYS A 236 42.58 58.71 6.70
C LYS A 236 43.74 58.01 6.01
N GLY A 237 43.85 58.18 4.69
CA GLY A 237 44.89 57.58 3.87
C GLY A 237 44.40 56.37 3.08
N GLY A 238 45.33 55.60 2.53
CA GLY A 238 45.04 54.40 1.75
C GLY A 238 44.82 53.13 2.60
N THR A 239 44.63 52.00 1.91
CA THR A 239 44.25 50.72 2.51
C THR A 239 45.41 49.73 2.42
N PHE A 240 46.26 49.66 3.45
CA PHE A 240 47.40 48.75 3.50
C PHE A 240 47.09 47.46 4.28
N THR A 241 46.13 46.68 3.79
CA THR A 241 45.64 45.48 4.49
C THR A 241 46.75 44.48 4.83
N GLN A 242 47.74 44.32 3.94
CA GLN A 242 48.90 43.50 4.22
C GLN A 242 49.66 43.94 5.49
N LEU A 243 49.85 45.24 5.70
CA LEU A 243 50.52 45.77 6.89
C LEU A 243 49.72 45.44 8.16
N GLY A 244 48.39 45.62 8.11
CA GLY A 244 47.50 45.27 9.22
C GLY A 244 47.62 43.79 9.63
N LEU A 245 47.55 42.90 8.64
CA LEU A 245 47.71 41.45 8.85
C LEU A 245 49.10 41.11 9.42
N HIS A 246 50.16 41.71 8.87
CA HIS A 246 51.52 41.48 9.31
C HIS A 246 51.74 41.90 10.78
N GLN A 247 51.31 43.11 11.15
CA GLN A 247 51.45 43.60 12.52
C GLN A 247 50.62 42.78 13.51
N ALA A 248 49.41 42.36 13.12
CA ALA A 248 48.58 41.50 13.94
C ALA A 248 49.23 40.12 14.16
N GLN A 249 49.78 39.52 13.12
CA GLN A 249 50.50 38.24 13.24
C GLN A 249 51.75 38.38 14.10
N ASN A 250 52.50 39.48 14.00
CA ASN A 250 53.66 39.73 14.87
C ASN A 250 53.23 39.85 16.34
N MET A 251 52.14 40.57 16.60
CA MET A 251 51.58 40.72 17.95
C MET A 251 51.16 39.37 18.56
N LEU A 252 50.50 38.51 17.76
CA LEU A 252 50.10 37.15 18.15
C LEU A 252 51.29 36.22 18.36
N SER A 253 52.36 36.36 17.57
CA SER A 253 53.56 35.50 17.63
C SER A 253 54.39 35.74 18.89
N ASN A 254 54.28 36.92 19.50
CA ASN A 254 54.87 37.23 20.82
C ASN A 254 54.04 36.68 22.00
N GLN A 255 52.88 36.12 21.67
CA GLN A 255 52.00 35.25 22.45
C GLN A 255 52.65 34.02 23.09
N ASP A 256 52.12 33.53 24.22
CA ASP A 256 52.29 32.12 24.60
C ASP A 256 51.83 31.24 23.44
N SER A 257 52.71 30.37 22.93
CA SER A 257 52.43 29.49 21.79
C SER A 257 51.30 28.50 22.05
N ASN A 258 50.93 28.25 23.31
CA ASN A 258 49.85 27.34 23.68
C ASN A 258 48.46 27.97 23.57
N ASN A 259 48.37 29.31 23.53
CA ASN A 259 47.10 30.00 23.37
C ASN A 259 46.59 29.86 21.94
N LYS A 260 45.27 29.79 21.78
CA LYS A 260 44.65 29.84 20.45
C LYS A 260 44.85 31.24 19.87
N LYS A 261 45.19 31.35 18.58
CA LYS A 261 45.46 32.62 17.90
C LYS A 261 44.35 32.94 16.91
N MET A 262 43.76 34.12 17.04
CA MET A 262 42.67 34.58 16.18
C MET A 262 42.91 36.01 15.70
N LEU A 263 42.59 36.27 14.44
CA LEU A 263 42.61 37.58 13.81
C LEU A 263 41.21 37.88 13.29
N ILE A 264 40.69 39.08 13.58
CA ILE A 264 39.38 39.53 13.05
C ILE A 264 39.61 40.80 12.24
N LEU A 265 39.60 40.68 10.92
CA LEU A 265 39.79 41.78 9.97
C LEU A 265 38.46 42.47 9.66
N MET A 266 38.43 43.79 9.74
CA MET A 266 37.29 44.64 9.34
C MET A 266 37.79 45.65 8.31
N THR A 267 37.31 45.56 7.07
CA THR A 267 37.78 46.40 5.95
C THR A 267 36.68 46.57 4.91
N ASP A 268 36.72 47.67 4.15
CA ASP A 268 35.87 47.86 2.96
C ASP A 268 36.51 47.30 1.67
N GLY A 269 37.64 46.60 1.81
CA GLY A 269 37.99 45.41 1.03
C GLY A 269 38.84 45.61 -0.21
N VAL A 270 39.30 46.82 -0.53
CA VAL A 270 40.25 47.03 -1.64
C VAL A 270 41.61 47.45 -1.08
N PRO A 271 42.61 46.55 -1.00
CA PRO A 271 43.95 46.93 -0.60
C PRO A 271 44.57 47.84 -1.67
N SER A 272 44.86 49.10 -1.34
CA SER A 272 45.53 50.02 -2.27
C SER A 272 47.02 50.18 -2.00
N TYR A 273 47.54 49.43 -1.04
CA TYR A 273 48.96 49.31 -0.70
C TYR A 273 49.36 47.85 -0.49
N SER A 274 50.56 47.48 -0.91
CA SER A 274 51.19 46.19 -0.56
C SER A 274 52.71 46.34 -0.48
N ASN A 275 53.38 45.55 0.35
CA ASN A 275 54.83 45.45 0.28
C ASN A 275 55.25 44.82 -1.06
N LYS A 276 56.48 45.12 -1.47
CA LYS A 276 57.06 44.48 -2.65
C LYS A 276 57.16 42.97 -2.41
N VAL A 277 56.58 42.19 -3.32
CA VAL A 277 56.71 40.73 -3.32
C VAL A 277 58.12 40.35 -3.77
N VAL A 278 58.82 39.53 -2.96
CA VAL A 278 60.19 39.06 -3.23
C VAL A 278 60.18 37.62 -3.74
N THR A 279 59.32 36.77 -3.18
CA THR A 279 59.05 35.43 -3.68
C THR A 279 57.54 35.18 -3.76
N ALA A 280 57.11 34.33 -4.69
CA ALA A 280 55.69 34.01 -4.87
C ALA A 280 55.48 32.55 -5.30
N VAL A 281 54.26 32.06 -5.06
CA VAL A 281 53.76 30.75 -5.53
C VAL A 281 52.39 30.94 -6.18
N ALA A 282 52.04 30.09 -7.15
CA ALA A 282 50.73 30.13 -7.79
C ALA A 282 49.78 29.09 -7.18
N SER A 283 48.55 29.49 -6.89
CA SER A 283 47.47 28.59 -6.47
C SER A 283 46.13 29.11 -7.00
N GLY A 284 45.33 28.24 -7.61
CA GLY A 284 44.00 28.62 -8.13
C GLY A 284 44.02 29.75 -9.18
N GLY A 285 45.12 29.91 -9.93
CA GLY A 285 45.26 31.00 -10.91
C GLY A 285 45.65 32.37 -10.31
N ILE A 286 45.90 32.44 -9.00
CA ILE A 286 46.33 33.65 -8.28
C ILE A 286 47.78 33.48 -7.79
N SER A 287 48.57 34.56 -7.88
CA SER A 287 49.91 34.64 -7.31
C SER A 287 49.83 35.02 -5.82
N TYR A 288 50.38 34.17 -4.94
CA TYR A 288 50.50 34.43 -3.51
C TYR A 288 51.95 34.78 -3.19
N GLY A 289 52.19 35.97 -2.63
CA GLY A 289 53.50 36.32 -2.10
C GLY A 289 53.87 35.43 -0.91
N THR A 290 55.11 34.94 -0.88
CA THR A 290 55.63 34.09 0.21
C THR A 290 56.75 34.76 1.00
N SER A 291 57.31 35.86 0.48
CA SER A 291 58.20 36.76 1.21
C SER A 291 58.11 38.18 0.63
N PHE A 292 58.43 39.17 1.46
CA PHE A 292 58.24 40.58 1.15
C PHE A 292 59.45 41.41 1.56
N ASP A 293 59.73 42.48 0.81
CA ASP A 293 60.64 43.54 1.24
C ASP A 293 59.82 44.57 2.03
N TYR A 294 59.84 44.49 3.36
CA TYR A 294 59.05 45.36 4.22
C TYR A 294 59.49 46.83 4.22
N SER A 295 60.67 47.15 3.66
CA SER A 295 61.14 48.54 3.49
C SER A 295 60.54 49.23 2.25
N LYS A 296 59.88 48.44 1.40
CA LYS A 296 59.44 48.82 0.06
C LYS A 296 57.97 48.47 -0.15
N TYR A 297 57.21 49.39 -0.71
CA TYR A 297 55.79 49.18 -0.96
C TYR A 297 55.34 49.77 -2.30
N ASN A 298 54.31 49.15 -2.84
CA ASN A 298 53.55 49.60 -3.98
C ASN A 298 52.28 50.28 -3.46
N ALA A 299 51.95 51.46 -3.98
CA ALA A 299 50.87 52.33 -3.53
C ALA A 299 50.02 52.87 -4.71
N PRO A 300 49.37 52.00 -5.51
CA PRO A 300 48.59 52.39 -6.69
C PRO A 300 47.48 53.45 -6.46
N GLY A 301 47.19 53.82 -5.21
CA GLY A 301 46.37 54.97 -4.85
C GLY A 301 45.00 54.56 -4.32
N VAL A 302 43.99 54.60 -5.18
CA VAL A 302 42.58 54.26 -4.86
C VAL A 302 42.12 52.94 -5.48
N THR A 303 43.04 52.16 -6.04
CA THR A 303 42.78 50.88 -6.71
C THR A 303 43.80 49.84 -6.26
N SER A 304 43.49 48.54 -6.38
CA SER A 304 44.48 47.47 -6.18
C SER A 304 45.40 47.27 -7.38
N ALA A 305 45.00 47.76 -8.57
CA ALA A 305 45.73 47.54 -9.81
C ALA A 305 46.99 48.41 -9.94
N PHE A 306 48.08 47.84 -10.44
CA PHE A 306 49.20 48.66 -10.90
C PHE A 306 48.86 49.31 -12.25
N ASN A 307 48.96 50.64 -12.32
CA ASN A 307 48.51 51.52 -13.40
C ASN A 307 49.69 52.37 -13.97
N ASN A 308 49.42 53.25 -14.94
CA ASN A 308 50.46 53.88 -15.79
C ASN A 308 51.27 54.99 -15.10
N ASN A 309 50.82 55.55 -13.97
CA ASN A 309 51.47 56.66 -13.29
C ASN A 309 52.46 56.17 -12.19
N ARG A 310 53.31 55.24 -12.64
CA ARG A 310 54.25 54.41 -11.86
C ARG A 310 55.28 55.20 -11.05
N ASN A 311 55.64 56.41 -11.49
CA ASN A 311 56.69 57.22 -10.86
C ASN A 311 56.28 57.82 -9.51
N ASN A 312 54.98 57.84 -9.19
CA ASN A 312 54.46 58.53 -8.01
C ASN A 312 54.05 57.57 -6.87
N TRP A 313 54.06 56.27 -7.09
CA TRP A 313 53.34 55.29 -6.26
C TRP A 313 54.18 54.09 -5.81
N ASP A 314 55.42 53.99 -6.25
CA ASP A 314 56.38 53.01 -5.75
C ASP A 314 57.51 53.78 -5.05
N ASN A 315 57.75 53.53 -3.76
CA ASN A 315 58.76 54.26 -2.98
C ASN A 315 60.22 53.89 -3.36
N TYR A 316 60.42 52.94 -4.28
CA TYR A 316 61.72 52.45 -4.74
C TYR A 316 61.84 52.29 -6.28
N LYS A 317 60.83 52.70 -7.06
CA LYS A 317 60.85 52.79 -8.53
C LYS A 317 61.11 51.45 -9.26
N GLN A 318 60.27 50.44 -9.05
CA GLN A 318 60.33 49.16 -9.78
C GLN A 318 60.09 49.32 -11.30
N GLN A 319 60.71 48.43 -12.09
CA GLN A 319 60.37 48.25 -13.49
C GLN A 319 59.14 47.35 -13.64
N TYR A 320 58.06 47.91 -14.18
CA TYR A 320 56.83 47.19 -14.51
C TYR A 320 56.70 46.94 -16.00
N ILE A 321 56.05 45.83 -16.36
CA ILE A 321 55.72 45.41 -17.72
C ILE A 321 54.23 45.72 -17.96
N PHE A 322 53.91 46.27 -19.13
CA PHE A 322 52.52 46.49 -19.55
C PHE A 322 52.03 45.27 -20.34
N ASN A 323 50.90 44.67 -19.97
CA ASN A 323 50.32 43.52 -20.68
C ASN A 323 49.17 43.89 -21.65
N GLY A 324 48.93 45.19 -21.90
CA GLY A 324 47.80 45.66 -22.71
C GLY A 324 46.56 46.05 -21.89
N LYS A 325 46.50 45.69 -20.59
CA LYS A 325 45.38 46.03 -19.68
C LYS A 325 45.86 46.70 -18.39
N ASN A 326 46.87 46.14 -17.73
CA ASN A 326 47.48 46.66 -16.52
C ASN A 326 49.01 46.51 -16.52
N TYR A 327 49.62 47.04 -15.47
CA TYR A 327 51.01 46.84 -15.17
C TYR A 327 51.20 45.68 -14.21
N TYR A 328 52.31 44.98 -14.35
CA TYR A 328 52.71 43.91 -13.47
C TYR A 328 54.24 43.84 -13.41
N TYR A 329 54.78 43.10 -12.45
CA TYR A 329 56.18 42.70 -12.43
C TYR A 329 56.27 41.20 -12.17
N ASN A 330 57.38 40.58 -12.57
CA ASN A 330 57.56 39.15 -12.40
C ASN A 330 58.38 38.82 -11.16
N VAL A 331 57.93 37.82 -10.42
CA VAL A 331 58.62 37.20 -9.28
C VAL A 331 58.53 35.69 -9.48
N ASN A 332 59.65 34.97 -9.47
CA ASN A 332 59.69 33.51 -9.72
C ASN A 332 58.93 33.08 -11.00
N ASN A 333 59.02 33.87 -12.09
CA ASN A 333 58.26 33.69 -13.34
C ASN A 333 56.73 33.79 -13.20
N LEU A 334 56.23 34.31 -12.08
CA LEU A 334 54.81 34.59 -11.84
C LEU A 334 54.55 36.10 -11.93
N PRO A 335 53.46 36.52 -12.59
CA PRO A 335 53.08 37.93 -12.64
C PRO A 335 52.47 38.36 -11.30
N ILE A 336 52.95 39.49 -10.78
CA ILE A 336 52.37 40.22 -9.65
C ILE A 336 51.59 41.40 -10.23
N ASN A 337 50.28 41.24 -10.31
CA ASN A 337 49.38 42.12 -11.08
C ASN A 337 48.78 43.27 -10.27
N ASP A 338 48.71 43.10 -8.96
CA ASP A 338 48.00 43.94 -8.02
C ASP A 338 48.55 43.74 -6.59
N THR A 339 48.06 44.56 -5.67
CA THR A 339 48.33 44.49 -4.23
C THR A 339 47.72 43.26 -3.54
N TRP A 340 46.77 42.57 -4.18
CA TRP A 340 46.17 41.35 -3.66
C TRP A 340 47.17 40.22 -3.49
N SER A 341 48.16 40.13 -4.39
CA SER A 341 49.20 39.10 -4.30
C SER A 341 49.99 39.19 -2.98
N GLY A 342 50.27 40.40 -2.51
CA GLY A 342 50.92 40.64 -1.21
C GLY A 342 50.00 40.37 -0.04
N THR A 343 48.76 40.86 -0.12
CA THR A 343 47.76 40.74 0.94
C THR A 343 47.35 39.28 1.20
N LEU A 344 47.03 38.53 0.14
CA LEU A 344 46.70 37.10 0.21
C LEU A 344 47.90 36.28 0.70
N GLY A 345 49.11 36.66 0.30
CA GLY A 345 50.33 36.03 0.75
C GLY A 345 50.56 36.15 2.26
N GLU A 346 50.40 37.35 2.82
CA GLU A 346 50.54 37.58 4.27
C GLU A 346 49.46 36.85 5.08
N ALA A 347 48.23 36.81 4.57
CA ALA A 347 47.16 36.00 5.16
C ALA A 347 47.51 34.51 5.15
N ALA A 348 48.06 33.98 4.04
CA ALA A 348 48.49 32.59 3.95
C ALA A 348 49.63 32.28 4.93
N ILE A 349 50.61 33.18 5.10
CA ILE A 349 51.68 33.04 6.10
C ILE A 349 51.10 32.95 7.52
N SER A 350 50.12 33.79 7.84
CA SER A 350 49.47 33.81 9.14
C SER A 350 48.69 32.50 9.40
N LYS A 351 47.92 32.02 8.42
CA LYS A 351 47.23 30.72 8.51
C LYS A 351 48.18 29.53 8.68
N ASN A 352 49.31 29.55 7.97
CA ASN A 352 50.34 28.50 8.09
C ASN A 352 51.01 28.46 9.47
N LYS A 353 50.98 29.57 10.23
CA LYS A 353 51.41 29.62 11.64
C LYS A 353 50.33 29.11 12.62
N GLY A 354 49.17 28.68 12.13
CA GLY A 354 48.05 28.22 12.96
C GLY A 354 47.11 29.32 13.43
N THR A 355 47.22 30.54 12.89
CA THR A 355 46.29 31.64 13.21
C THR A 355 44.97 31.47 12.46
N GLU A 356 43.86 31.53 13.18
CA GLU A 356 42.52 31.55 12.61
C GLU A 356 42.17 32.97 12.14
N ILE A 357 41.89 33.15 10.85
CA ILE A 357 41.56 34.47 10.29
C ILE A 357 40.07 34.55 9.99
N HIS A 358 39.42 35.54 10.58
CA HIS A 358 38.06 35.96 10.29
C HIS A 358 38.10 37.32 9.58
N ALA A 359 37.16 37.57 8.68
CA ALA A 359 37.06 38.88 8.04
C ALA A 359 35.60 39.31 7.80
N LEU A 360 35.38 40.61 7.91
CA LEU A 360 34.15 41.31 7.55
C LEU A 360 34.45 42.28 6.39
N GLY A 361 33.76 42.10 5.27
CA GLY A 361 33.75 43.04 4.16
C GLY A 361 32.65 44.07 4.33
N ILE A 362 32.99 45.31 4.65
CA ILE A 362 32.03 46.38 4.97
C ILE A 362 31.70 47.13 3.69
N GLN A 363 30.49 46.93 3.17
CA GLN A 363 29.95 47.60 1.99
C GLN A 363 30.93 47.58 0.80
N LEU A 364 31.40 46.37 0.46
CA LEU A 364 32.34 46.19 -0.64
C LEU A 364 31.83 46.87 -1.91
N ALA A 365 32.71 47.60 -2.58
CA ALA A 365 32.44 48.28 -3.84
C ALA A 365 33.34 47.75 -4.94
N ASN A 366 33.00 48.04 -6.20
CA ASN A 366 33.86 47.75 -7.34
C ASN A 366 35.20 48.50 -7.22
N ASP A 367 36.28 47.84 -7.64
CA ASP A 367 37.61 48.44 -7.76
C ASP A 367 37.82 48.92 -9.21
N TYR A 368 38.15 50.20 -9.37
CA TYR A 368 38.26 50.87 -10.65
C TYR A 368 39.69 51.39 -10.89
N TYR A 369 40.24 51.19 -12.09
CA TYR A 369 41.48 51.84 -12.53
C TYR A 369 41.36 53.36 -12.55
N SER A 370 40.19 53.84 -12.96
CA SER A 370 39.79 55.24 -13.08
C SER A 370 38.26 55.31 -13.07
N LYS A 371 37.67 56.50 -12.94
CA LYS A 371 36.21 56.73 -12.75
C LYS A 371 35.29 55.86 -13.64
N ASP A 372 35.71 55.52 -14.87
CA ASP A 372 34.91 54.78 -15.85
C ASP A 372 35.53 53.43 -16.28
N SER A 373 36.60 52.96 -15.63
CA SER A 373 37.32 51.74 -16.03
C SER A 373 37.41 50.74 -14.88
N LEU A 374 36.57 49.70 -14.96
CA LEU A 374 36.50 48.63 -13.96
C LEU A 374 37.76 47.74 -13.98
N TYR A 375 38.39 47.55 -12.82
CA TYR A 375 39.44 46.55 -12.63
C TYR A 375 38.87 45.22 -12.14
N LEU A 376 38.23 45.25 -10.97
CA LEU A 376 37.60 44.11 -10.32
C LEU A 376 36.20 44.50 -9.88
N ASP A 377 35.22 43.66 -10.20
CA ASP A 377 33.89 43.83 -9.64
C ASP A 377 33.83 43.40 -8.16
N LYS A 378 32.75 43.80 -7.48
CA LYS A 378 32.46 43.46 -6.08
C LYS A 378 32.57 41.96 -5.82
N ASN A 379 32.15 41.09 -6.75
CA ASN A 379 32.17 39.65 -6.56
C ASN A 379 33.60 39.10 -6.56
N ALA A 380 34.45 39.56 -7.49
CA ALA A 380 35.86 39.19 -7.53
C ALA A 380 36.64 39.69 -6.30
N ILE A 381 36.23 40.83 -5.71
CA ILE A 381 36.77 41.31 -4.44
C ILE A 381 36.29 40.42 -3.29
N ARG A 382 35.00 40.09 -3.24
CA ARG A 382 34.42 39.17 -2.25
C ARG A 382 35.10 37.80 -2.25
N GLU A 383 35.37 37.23 -3.42
CA GLU A 383 36.11 35.97 -3.57
C GLU A 383 37.52 36.07 -2.98
N ARG A 384 38.24 37.17 -3.25
CA ARG A 384 39.57 37.40 -2.68
C ARG A 384 39.53 37.65 -1.17
N MET A 385 38.55 38.37 -0.68
CA MET A 385 38.33 38.55 0.76
C MET A 385 38.10 37.21 1.46
N ASN A 386 37.31 36.32 0.86
CA ASN A 386 37.12 34.96 1.37
C ASN A 386 38.42 34.11 1.34
N LEU A 387 39.35 34.37 0.42
CA LEU A 387 40.66 33.70 0.41
C LEU A 387 41.60 34.17 1.55
N LEU A 388 41.37 35.36 2.13
CA LEU A 388 42.12 35.82 3.31
C LEU A 388 41.81 34.97 4.54
N THR A 389 40.58 34.51 4.68
CA THR A 389 40.09 33.90 5.91
C THR A 389 40.43 32.41 6.02
N SER A 390 40.28 31.87 7.22
CA SER A 390 40.10 30.43 7.43
C SER A 390 38.74 30.01 6.84
N ALA A 391 38.61 28.74 6.43
CA ALA A 391 37.41 28.27 5.72
C ALA A 391 36.11 28.64 6.46
N SER A 392 35.16 29.25 5.74
CA SER A 392 33.84 29.69 6.25
C SER A 392 33.85 30.83 7.28
N HIS A 393 34.92 31.64 7.35
CA HIS A 393 35.03 32.77 8.32
C HIS A 393 34.98 34.17 7.68
N TYR A 394 34.43 34.29 6.48
CA TYR A 394 34.19 35.58 5.81
C TYR A 394 32.70 35.91 5.78
N GLN A 395 32.34 37.17 6.05
CA GLN A 395 30.97 37.70 5.94
C GLN A 395 31.00 39.10 5.31
N ASP A 396 29.90 39.47 4.66
CA ASP A 396 29.64 40.85 4.19
C ASP A 396 28.80 41.59 5.22
N ALA A 397 28.99 42.91 5.30
CA ALA A 397 28.08 43.83 5.97
C ALA A 397 27.61 44.88 4.96
N ASP A 398 26.32 44.95 4.69
CA ASP A 398 25.74 45.92 3.75
C ASP A 398 25.39 47.24 4.44
N ASP A 399 25.29 47.27 5.77
CA ASP A 399 25.08 48.49 6.56
C ASP A 399 25.75 48.48 7.95
N ALA A 400 25.43 49.49 8.77
CA ALA A 400 26.00 49.67 10.11
C ALA A 400 25.50 48.66 11.15
N ASP A 401 24.30 48.11 10.96
CA ASP A 401 23.72 47.11 11.87
C ASP A 401 24.37 45.75 11.62
N ASP A 402 24.62 45.39 10.36
CA ASP A 402 25.36 44.17 10.00
C ASP A 402 26.77 44.12 10.62
N VAL A 403 27.47 45.26 10.69
CA VAL A 403 28.79 45.34 11.33
C VAL A 403 28.70 45.03 12.83
N GLN A 404 27.69 45.58 13.49
CA GLN A 404 27.47 45.37 14.93
C GLN A 404 27.02 43.94 15.21
N GLU A 405 26.14 43.38 14.38
CA GLU A 405 25.70 41.99 14.47
C GLU A 405 26.86 41.01 14.23
N TYR A 406 27.71 41.25 13.23
CA TYR A 406 28.89 40.44 13.01
C TYR A 406 29.78 40.39 14.26
N LEU A 407 30.13 41.55 14.83
CA LEU A 407 30.99 41.60 16.02
C LEU A 407 30.29 41.02 17.26
N TYR A 408 28.98 41.13 17.34
CA TYR A 408 28.20 40.43 18.36
C TYR A 408 28.34 38.91 18.23
N ASN A 409 28.14 38.37 17.03
CA ASN A 409 28.26 36.95 16.73
C ASN A 409 29.70 36.43 16.87
N GLN A 410 30.71 37.27 16.59
CA GLN A 410 32.11 36.93 16.84
C GLN A 410 32.39 36.76 18.34
N ALA A 411 31.85 37.63 19.21
CA ALA A 411 31.98 37.44 20.65
C ALA A 411 31.36 36.11 21.09
N GLN A 412 30.18 35.76 20.56
CA GLN A 412 29.55 34.46 20.83
C GLN A 412 30.41 33.28 20.33
N THR A 413 31.02 33.41 19.15
CA THR A 413 31.93 32.39 18.58
C THR A 413 33.17 32.18 19.44
N VAL A 414 33.71 33.25 20.04
CA VAL A 414 34.83 33.19 20.98
C VAL A 414 34.38 32.48 22.27
N LEU A 415 33.24 32.88 22.83
CA LEU A 415 32.72 32.29 24.06
C LEU A 415 32.36 30.80 23.88
N SER A 416 31.86 30.40 22.72
CA SER A 416 31.52 29.00 22.43
C SER A 416 32.74 28.07 22.42
N GLN A 417 33.96 28.59 22.26
CA GLN A 417 35.19 27.78 22.35
C GLN A 417 35.43 27.20 23.75
N PHE A 418 34.78 27.75 24.78
CA PHE A 418 34.87 27.27 26.15
C PHE A 418 33.78 26.26 26.51
N ASN A 419 32.88 25.96 25.57
CA ASN A 419 31.83 24.97 25.71
C ASN A 419 32.35 23.57 25.38
N THR A 420 31.82 22.55 26.05
CA THR A 420 32.08 21.14 25.70
C THR A 420 31.38 20.72 24.41
N VAL A 421 30.28 21.42 24.05
CA VAL A 421 29.59 21.27 22.76
C VAL A 421 29.76 22.57 21.98
N ASN A 422 30.48 22.50 20.87
CA ASN A 422 30.83 23.64 20.03
C ASN A 422 30.72 23.24 18.55
N GLN A 423 29.74 23.83 17.85
CA GLN A 423 29.29 23.40 16.52
C GLN A 423 28.92 21.91 16.47
N GLY A 424 28.27 21.42 17.53
CA GLY A 424 27.84 20.03 17.62
C GLY A 424 26.76 19.67 16.59
N THR A 425 26.74 18.41 16.19
CA THR A 425 25.79 17.88 15.19
C THR A 425 25.10 16.60 15.65
N ILE A 426 23.87 16.38 15.17
CA ILE A 426 23.15 15.12 15.33
C ILE A 426 22.79 14.58 13.94
N SER A 427 22.97 13.28 13.73
CA SER A 427 22.38 12.55 12.61
C SER A 427 21.41 11.50 13.15
N ASP A 428 20.15 11.59 12.74
CA ASP A 428 19.07 10.76 13.23
C ASP A 428 18.24 10.15 12.08
N PRO A 429 18.71 9.05 11.47
CA PRO A 429 17.99 8.38 10.38
C PRO A 429 16.73 7.67 10.89
N LEU A 430 15.62 7.74 10.16
CA LEU A 430 14.38 7.07 10.54
C LEU A 430 14.48 5.55 10.37
N GLY A 431 13.81 4.80 11.24
CA GLY A 431 13.73 3.35 11.18
C GLY A 431 12.85 2.89 10.01
N SER A 432 13.18 1.74 9.41
CA SER A 432 12.53 1.28 8.18
C SER A 432 11.03 0.97 8.33
N GLN A 433 10.56 0.69 9.55
CA GLN A 433 9.15 0.44 9.85
C GLN A 433 8.41 1.69 10.34
N PHE A 434 9.02 2.87 10.24
CA PHE A 434 8.41 4.12 10.69
C PHE A 434 8.28 5.11 9.54
N ILE A 435 7.29 5.97 9.66
CA ILE A 435 7.12 7.17 8.83
C ILE A 435 7.06 8.37 9.77
N TYR A 436 7.49 9.54 9.32
CA TYR A 436 7.36 10.74 10.14
C TYR A 436 5.89 11.13 10.30
N GLY A 437 5.56 11.70 11.46
CA GLY A 437 4.31 12.42 11.65
C GLY A 437 4.23 13.70 10.83
N ASP A 438 3.06 14.32 10.88
CA ASP A 438 2.75 15.59 10.22
C ASP A 438 3.39 16.80 10.89
N ASP A 439 4.00 16.61 12.06
CA ASP A 439 4.64 17.67 12.81
C ASP A 439 5.96 18.12 12.17
N THR A 440 6.26 19.40 12.39
CA THR A 440 7.56 19.97 12.04
C THR A 440 8.48 19.78 13.24
N PRO A 441 9.67 19.19 13.09
CA PRO A 441 10.61 19.05 14.20
C PRO A 441 10.88 20.40 14.87
N THR A 442 10.76 20.43 16.19
CA THR A 442 10.95 21.64 16.99
C THR A 442 12.21 21.53 17.83
N VAL A 443 12.79 22.69 18.19
CA VAL A 443 13.90 22.77 19.14
C VAL A 443 13.63 23.86 20.17
N LYS A 444 13.95 23.58 21.43
CA LYS A 444 13.82 24.54 22.54
C LYS A 444 14.99 24.45 23.51
N SER A 445 15.32 25.57 24.15
CA SER A 445 16.18 25.62 25.32
C SER A 445 15.40 25.12 26.54
N VAL A 446 15.96 24.15 27.27
CA VAL A 446 15.33 23.56 28.47
C VAL A 446 16.24 23.56 29.70
N GLY A 447 17.53 23.85 29.52
CA GLY A 447 18.49 23.92 30.63
C GLY A 447 18.22 25.08 31.59
N ASN A 448 18.89 25.06 32.75
CA ASN A 448 18.82 26.16 33.73
C ASN A 448 19.43 27.47 33.19
N SER A 449 20.30 27.37 32.18
CA SER A 449 20.80 28.51 31.42
C SER A 449 20.21 28.53 30.00
N VAL A 450 19.81 29.72 29.56
CA VAL A 450 19.17 29.92 28.25
C VAL A 450 20.19 29.74 27.12
N VAL A 451 19.79 29.00 26.08
CA VAL A 451 20.49 28.93 24.79
C VAL A 451 19.89 30.00 23.88
N GLN A 452 20.65 31.09 23.64
CA GLN A 452 20.19 32.23 22.84
C GLN A 452 20.05 31.85 21.35
N ASN A 453 21.09 31.21 20.80
CA ASN A 453 21.12 30.77 19.41
C ASN A 453 20.84 29.27 19.35
N LEU A 454 19.57 28.92 19.12
CA LEU A 454 19.14 27.52 18.99
C LEU A 454 19.77 26.87 17.75
N PRO A 455 20.10 25.56 17.82
CA PRO A 455 20.66 24.86 16.67
C PRO A 455 19.63 24.72 15.54
N THR A 456 20.12 24.56 14.31
CA THR A 456 19.27 24.35 13.15
C THR A 456 18.83 22.88 13.09
N VAL A 457 17.53 22.63 12.96
CA VAL A 457 16.96 21.29 12.77
C VAL A 457 16.44 21.17 11.35
N THR A 458 16.86 20.13 10.65
CA THR A 458 16.43 19.84 9.27
C THR A 458 15.90 18.42 9.16
N LYS A 459 14.83 18.23 8.39
CA LYS A 459 14.25 16.93 8.04
C LYS A 459 14.43 16.75 6.53
N SER A 460 15.35 15.89 6.13
CA SER A 460 15.64 15.63 4.72
C SER A 460 16.10 14.19 4.51
N ASN A 461 15.78 13.61 3.34
CA ASN A 461 16.23 12.27 2.94
C ASN A 461 15.97 11.16 3.98
N GLY A 462 14.82 11.19 4.66
CA GLY A 462 14.48 10.19 5.69
C GLY A 462 15.25 10.33 7.01
N SER A 463 15.97 11.44 7.22
CA SER A 463 16.74 11.70 8.44
C SER A 463 16.39 13.06 9.04
N ILE A 464 16.41 13.15 10.36
CA ILE A 464 16.55 14.41 11.07
C ILE A 464 18.05 14.69 11.23
N SER A 465 18.47 15.92 10.97
CA SER A 465 19.83 16.40 11.19
C SER A 465 19.79 17.70 11.99
N VAL A 466 20.66 17.80 12.99
CA VAL A 466 20.82 19.00 13.82
C VAL A 466 22.23 19.55 13.63
N SER A 467 22.39 20.86 13.45
CA SER A 467 23.69 21.51 13.27
C SER A 467 23.81 22.80 14.08
N ASN A 468 25.04 23.30 14.20
CA ASN A 468 25.37 24.57 14.89
C ASN A 468 24.99 24.57 16.38
N MET A 469 25.09 23.42 17.04
CA MET A 469 24.80 23.31 18.47
C MET A 469 25.96 23.84 19.32
N ASN A 470 25.71 24.84 20.15
CA ASN A 470 26.71 25.43 21.06
C ASN A 470 26.14 25.45 22.48
N LEU A 471 26.65 24.58 23.36
CA LEU A 471 26.09 24.39 24.71
C LEU A 471 27.19 24.40 25.76
N GLY A 472 27.15 25.42 26.61
CA GLY A 472 28.01 25.59 27.77
C GLY A 472 27.40 25.07 29.06
N LYS A 473 27.89 25.58 30.19
CA LYS A 473 27.41 25.20 31.53
C LYS A 473 25.90 25.37 31.65
N ASP A 474 25.23 24.31 32.09
CA ASP A 474 23.79 24.27 32.37
C ASP A 474 22.86 24.62 31.19
N GLN A 475 23.40 24.64 29.97
CA GLN A 475 22.65 24.81 28.74
C GLN A 475 22.26 23.45 28.17
N GLU A 476 20.97 23.30 27.86
CA GLU A 476 20.42 22.07 27.30
C GLU A 476 19.36 22.41 26.25
N VAL A 477 19.38 21.68 25.14
CA VAL A 477 18.34 21.75 24.12
C VAL A 477 17.56 20.44 24.06
N GLN A 478 16.26 20.55 23.77
CA GLN A 478 15.40 19.43 23.46
C GLN A 478 14.86 19.59 22.05
N ILE A 479 15.08 18.57 21.23
CA ILE A 479 14.48 18.40 19.90
C ILE A 479 13.29 17.47 20.06
N HIS A 480 12.15 17.84 19.49
CA HIS A 480 10.93 17.03 19.48
C HIS A 480 10.44 16.84 18.05
N TYR A 481 10.01 15.61 17.73
CA TYR A 481 9.31 15.28 16.50
C TYR A 481 8.41 14.05 16.73
N GLN A 482 7.52 13.74 15.79
CA GLN A 482 6.66 12.56 15.86
C GLN A 482 6.93 11.55 14.75
N VAL A 483 6.62 10.28 15.04
CA VAL A 483 6.67 9.18 14.08
C VAL A 483 5.46 8.27 14.24
N HIS A 484 4.97 7.73 13.11
CA HIS A 484 4.01 6.63 13.09
C HIS A 484 4.73 5.32 12.81
N LEU A 485 4.33 4.26 13.51
CA LEU A 485 4.66 2.90 13.09
C LEU A 485 3.87 2.57 11.81
N ASN A 486 4.57 2.18 10.76
CA ASN A 486 3.99 1.86 9.46
C ASN A 486 3.35 0.46 9.49
N THR A 487 2.13 0.35 10.01
CA THR A 487 1.38 -0.91 10.10
C THR A 487 0.87 -1.40 8.75
N GLU A 488 0.81 -0.52 7.75
CA GLU A 488 0.25 -0.83 6.42
C GLU A 488 1.25 -1.42 5.43
N SER A 489 2.53 -1.43 5.78
CA SER A 489 3.57 -2.14 5.03
C SER A 489 3.28 -3.63 4.97
N ASP A 490 3.49 -4.25 3.80
CA ASP A 490 3.34 -5.70 3.62
C ASP A 490 4.33 -6.51 4.48
N ASN A 491 5.38 -5.85 4.99
CA ASN A 491 6.42 -6.45 5.83
C ASN A 491 6.12 -6.29 7.33
N PHE A 492 5.01 -5.62 7.69
CA PHE A 492 4.63 -5.41 9.07
C PHE A 492 4.31 -6.74 9.76
N GLN A 493 4.89 -6.93 10.94
CA GLN A 493 4.62 -8.03 11.84
C GLN A 493 4.04 -7.47 13.16
N PRO A 494 2.85 -7.89 13.55
CA PRO A 494 2.28 -7.49 14.82
C PRO A 494 3.04 -8.09 16.00
N ASP A 495 2.99 -7.40 17.13
CA ASP A 495 3.68 -7.74 18.38
C ASP A 495 5.20 -7.89 18.25
N TYR A 496 5.78 -7.32 17.18
CA TYR A 496 7.22 -7.29 16.90
C TYR A 496 7.80 -5.89 17.16
N TRP A 497 8.91 -5.83 17.89
CA TRP A 497 9.61 -4.60 18.23
C TRP A 497 10.48 -4.11 17.06
N TYR A 498 10.15 -2.93 16.56
CA TYR A 498 10.91 -2.21 15.54
C TYR A 498 11.62 -1.02 16.17
N GLN A 499 12.90 -0.83 15.85
CA GLN A 499 13.62 0.39 16.24
C GLN A 499 13.05 1.60 15.50
N MET A 500 12.75 2.68 16.22
CA MET A 500 12.16 3.90 15.65
C MET A 500 13.11 4.62 14.69
N ASN A 501 14.41 4.41 14.87
CA ASN A 501 15.47 5.05 14.12
C ASN A 501 16.56 4.05 13.75
N GLY A 502 17.38 4.41 12.76
CA GLY A 502 18.68 3.80 12.58
C GLY A 502 19.68 4.27 13.64
N LYS A 503 20.96 4.09 13.37
CA LYS A 503 22.03 4.56 14.26
C LYS A 503 21.99 6.09 14.41
N THR A 504 21.48 6.57 15.53
CA THR A 504 21.42 7.98 15.88
C THR A 504 22.73 8.41 16.55
N THR A 505 23.40 9.43 16.01
CA THR A 505 24.73 9.87 16.48
C THR A 505 24.75 11.33 16.90
N PHE A 506 25.60 11.65 17.88
CA PHE A 506 25.94 13.01 18.30
C PHE A 506 27.45 13.22 18.18
N THR A 507 27.85 14.31 17.52
CA THR A 507 29.24 14.74 17.42
C THR A 507 29.39 16.07 18.18
N PRO A 508 30.00 16.11 19.37
CA PRO A 508 30.03 17.30 20.23
C PRO A 508 30.79 18.49 19.65
N THR A 509 31.90 18.23 18.98
CA THR A 509 32.73 19.22 18.28
C THR A 509 33.25 18.62 16.97
N LYS A 510 33.68 19.48 16.03
CA LYS A 510 34.19 19.05 14.71
C LYS A 510 35.33 18.01 14.78
N ASP A 511 36.15 18.09 15.82
CA ASP A 511 37.32 17.21 16.00
C ASP A 511 37.03 16.02 16.94
N SER A 512 35.81 15.92 17.48
CA SER A 512 35.41 14.83 18.38
C SER A 512 34.94 13.60 17.61
N ASN A 513 35.14 12.43 18.20
CA ASN A 513 34.47 11.20 17.76
C ASN A 513 32.96 11.29 18.06
N ALA A 514 32.14 10.75 17.16
CA ALA A 514 30.70 10.65 17.36
C ALA A 514 30.38 9.62 18.46
N VAL A 515 29.37 9.91 19.27
CA VAL A 515 28.76 9.00 20.25
C VAL A 515 27.33 8.65 19.84
N GLU A 516 26.77 7.57 20.39
CA GLU A 516 25.46 7.05 19.99
C GLU A 516 24.37 7.36 21.02
N PHE A 517 23.19 7.76 20.54
CA PHE A 517 21.99 7.82 21.36
C PHE A 517 21.37 6.43 21.53
N GLY A 518 20.69 6.22 22.66
CA GLY A 518 19.85 5.05 22.86
C GLY A 518 18.57 5.12 22.03
N VAL A 519 18.45 4.25 21.02
CA VAL A 519 17.32 4.23 20.09
C VAL A 519 16.14 3.47 20.72
N PRO A 520 14.95 4.08 20.80
CA PRO A 520 13.76 3.40 21.29
C PRO A 520 13.20 2.41 20.25
N SER A 521 12.43 1.44 20.72
CA SER A 521 11.67 0.53 19.88
C SER A 521 10.18 0.62 20.18
N ALA A 522 9.35 0.37 19.17
CA ALA A 522 7.91 0.24 19.34
C ALA A 522 7.33 -0.96 18.58
N LYS A 523 6.13 -1.36 18.98
CA LYS A 523 5.36 -2.44 18.36
C LYS A 523 3.87 -2.08 18.32
N ALA A 524 3.14 -2.72 17.44
CA ALA A 524 1.68 -2.61 17.36
C ALA A 524 1.02 -3.98 17.40
N PRO A 525 -0.20 -4.09 17.98
CA PRO A 525 -0.93 -5.35 18.04
C PRO A 525 -1.50 -5.74 16.67
N GLY A 526 -1.71 -7.04 16.51
CA GLY A 526 -2.41 -7.61 15.37
C GLY A 526 -3.88 -7.85 15.67
N THR A 527 -4.64 -8.17 14.63
CA THR A 527 -6.00 -8.70 14.72
C THR A 527 -6.10 -10.01 13.93
N ALA A 528 -7.31 -10.55 13.83
CA ALA A 528 -7.60 -11.72 13.03
C ALA A 528 -8.99 -11.60 12.41
N ILE A 529 -9.22 -12.25 11.27
CA ILE A 529 -10.55 -12.46 10.70
C ILE A 529 -10.99 -13.91 10.88
N LYS A 530 -12.19 -14.13 11.42
CA LYS A 530 -12.81 -15.45 11.44
C LYS A 530 -13.67 -15.64 10.20
N VAL A 531 -13.41 -16.70 9.42
CA VAL A 531 -14.20 -17.02 8.24
C VAL A 531 -14.86 -18.38 8.43
N THR A 532 -16.17 -18.42 8.25
CA THR A 532 -17.02 -19.62 8.34
C THR A 532 -17.63 -19.90 6.98
N LYS A 533 -17.72 -21.17 6.59
CA LYS A 533 -18.32 -21.59 5.32
C LYS A 533 -19.48 -22.54 5.54
N GLN A 534 -20.60 -22.25 4.89
CA GLN A 534 -21.82 -23.06 4.89
C GLN A 534 -22.13 -23.58 3.49
N TRP A 535 -22.64 -24.81 3.41
CA TRP A 535 -23.00 -25.49 2.17
C TRP A 535 -24.50 -25.81 2.20
N GLN A 536 -25.24 -25.36 1.19
CA GLN A 536 -26.67 -25.65 1.00
C GLN A 536 -26.84 -26.41 -0.32
N GLU A 537 -26.77 -27.74 -0.25
CA GLU A 537 -26.70 -28.64 -1.42
C GLU A 537 -28.02 -29.39 -1.65
N LEU A 538 -28.48 -29.44 -2.90
CA LEU A 538 -29.78 -30.01 -3.28
C LEU A 538 -29.75 -31.51 -3.57
N VAL A 539 -28.69 -32.01 -4.20
CA VAL A 539 -28.67 -33.38 -4.75
C VAL A 539 -27.45 -34.21 -4.34
N ASP A 540 -26.23 -33.67 -4.42
CA ASP A 540 -25.01 -34.43 -4.15
C ASP A 540 -23.92 -33.54 -3.56
N SER A 541 -23.37 -33.99 -2.42
CA SER A 541 -22.24 -33.36 -1.71
C SER A 541 -20.88 -33.86 -2.19
N SER A 542 -20.84 -34.91 -3.03
CA SER A 542 -19.59 -35.50 -3.54
C SER A 542 -18.80 -34.55 -4.45
N LYS A 543 -19.47 -33.55 -5.04
CA LYS A 543 -18.87 -32.50 -5.87
C LYS A 543 -18.36 -31.29 -5.09
N ARG A 544 -18.45 -31.31 -3.75
CA ARG A 544 -17.91 -30.25 -2.91
C ARG A 544 -16.38 -30.23 -3.05
N PRO A 545 -15.75 -29.07 -3.31
CA PRO A 545 -14.30 -28.98 -3.34
C PRO A 545 -13.72 -29.17 -1.93
N ASP A 546 -12.48 -29.66 -1.84
CA ASP A 546 -11.78 -29.82 -0.56
C ASP A 546 -11.38 -28.47 0.07
N SER A 547 -11.33 -27.40 -0.74
CA SER A 547 -11.03 -26.04 -0.31
C SER A 547 -11.68 -24.98 -1.21
N ILE A 548 -11.85 -23.79 -0.66
CA ILE A 548 -12.25 -22.58 -1.40
C ILE A 548 -11.20 -21.49 -1.24
N ASN A 549 -11.11 -20.62 -2.24
CA ASN A 549 -10.36 -19.38 -2.18
C ASN A 549 -11.33 -18.21 -2.04
N PHE A 550 -11.04 -17.28 -1.14
CA PHE A 550 -11.85 -16.08 -0.95
C PHE A 550 -10.95 -14.85 -0.86
N ASN A 551 -11.49 -13.70 -1.24
CA ASN A 551 -10.82 -12.41 -1.13
C ASN A 551 -11.32 -11.67 0.11
N VAL A 552 -10.41 -10.93 0.74
CA VAL A 552 -10.64 -10.12 1.92
C VAL A 552 -10.24 -8.69 1.60
N THR A 553 -11.10 -7.75 1.99
CA THR A 553 -10.79 -6.33 2.05
C THR A 553 -10.68 -5.91 3.52
N ARG A 554 -10.02 -4.78 3.75
CA ARG A 554 -10.05 -4.10 5.05
C ARG A 554 -10.68 -2.72 4.91
N THR A 555 -11.40 -2.34 5.95
CA THR A 555 -12.12 -1.06 6.05
C THR A 555 -11.57 -0.25 7.22
N VAL A 556 -11.65 1.07 7.07
CA VAL A 556 -11.37 2.07 8.12
C VAL A 556 -12.58 3.00 8.17
N ASN A 557 -13.14 3.26 9.34
CA ASN A 557 -14.33 4.11 9.50
C ASN A 557 -15.50 3.70 8.55
N ASN A 558 -15.71 2.39 8.39
CA ASN A 558 -16.69 1.79 7.47
C ASN A 558 -16.48 2.09 5.98
N GLN A 559 -15.31 2.60 5.58
CA GLN A 559 -14.93 2.80 4.18
C GLN A 559 -13.90 1.76 3.77
N SER A 560 -14.12 1.11 2.62
CA SER A 560 -13.15 0.14 2.09
C SER A 560 -11.88 0.84 1.64
N THR A 561 -10.74 0.23 1.96
CA THR A 561 -9.45 0.64 1.42
C THR A 561 -9.19 -0.07 0.07
N ASN A 562 -8.10 0.30 -0.59
CA ASN A 562 -7.60 -0.41 -1.79
C ASN A 562 -6.85 -1.71 -1.46
N TRP A 563 -6.63 -2.01 -0.17
CA TRP A 563 -5.92 -3.20 0.26
C TRP A 563 -6.79 -4.45 0.06
N GLN A 564 -6.20 -5.47 -0.55
CA GLN A 564 -6.82 -6.77 -0.78
C GLN A 564 -5.82 -7.89 -0.48
N ALA A 565 -6.32 -8.98 0.08
CA ALA A 565 -5.59 -10.23 0.26
C ALA A 565 -6.55 -11.41 0.06
N SER A 566 -6.02 -12.62 -0.05
CA SER A 566 -6.80 -13.84 -0.20
C SER A 566 -6.53 -14.83 0.93
N GLY A 567 -7.54 -15.63 1.23
CA GLY A 567 -7.44 -16.74 2.17
C GLY A 567 -7.91 -18.04 1.53
N ILE A 568 -7.46 -19.16 2.11
CA ILE A 568 -7.88 -20.51 1.74
C ILE A 568 -8.53 -21.14 2.96
N LEU A 569 -9.77 -21.61 2.79
CA LEU A 569 -10.50 -22.36 3.81
C LEU A 569 -10.79 -23.75 3.28
N SER A 570 -10.49 -24.77 4.08
CA SER A 570 -10.58 -26.16 3.65
C SER A 570 -11.51 -26.99 4.52
N LYS A 571 -11.84 -28.19 4.02
CA LYS A 571 -12.52 -29.24 4.78
C LYS A 571 -11.74 -29.64 6.04
N SER A 572 -10.41 -29.58 6.01
CA SER A 572 -9.57 -29.91 7.18
C SER A 572 -9.64 -28.87 8.30
N ASP A 573 -10.10 -27.65 7.99
CA ASP A 573 -10.38 -26.60 8.96
C ASP A 573 -11.84 -26.68 9.48
N ASP A 574 -12.56 -27.78 9.24
CA ASP A 574 -14.01 -27.91 9.52
C ASP A 574 -14.83 -26.73 8.97
N TRP A 575 -14.40 -26.17 7.83
CA TRP A 575 -15.01 -25.00 7.20
C TRP A 575 -15.13 -23.78 8.13
N THR A 576 -14.30 -23.67 9.16
CA THR A 576 -14.23 -22.50 10.06
C THR A 576 -12.80 -22.25 10.52
N LYS A 577 -12.24 -21.08 10.20
CA LYS A 577 -10.86 -20.74 10.59
C LYS A 577 -10.70 -19.27 10.96
N THR A 578 -9.82 -19.01 11.93
CA THR A 578 -9.38 -17.66 12.29
C THR A 578 -8.01 -17.39 11.69
N PHE A 579 -7.94 -16.40 10.80
CA PHE A 579 -6.74 -16.01 10.06
C PHE A 579 -6.08 -14.80 10.71
N LYS A 580 -4.83 -14.96 11.17
CA LYS A 580 -3.95 -13.84 11.56
C LYS A 580 -3.08 -13.34 10.39
N GLN A 581 -2.97 -14.17 9.36
CA GLN A 581 -2.25 -13.89 8.12
C GLN A 581 -3.11 -14.30 6.92
N LEU A 582 -2.92 -13.58 5.82
CA LEU A 582 -3.53 -13.83 4.52
C LEU A 582 -2.45 -13.79 3.44
N SER A 583 -2.79 -14.15 2.21
CA SER A 583 -1.88 -14.10 1.06
C SER A 583 -2.14 -12.85 0.23
N LYS A 584 -1.11 -12.05 -0.03
CA LYS A 584 -1.16 -10.90 -0.95
C LYS A 584 0.03 -11.02 -1.90
N ASN A 585 -0.22 -11.06 -3.21
CA ASN A 585 0.82 -11.26 -4.23
C ASN A 585 1.73 -12.48 -3.96
N ASN A 586 1.14 -13.59 -3.50
CA ASN A 586 1.85 -14.82 -3.08
C ASN A 586 2.78 -14.67 -1.87
N GLN A 587 2.62 -13.61 -1.07
CA GLN A 587 3.35 -13.39 0.18
C GLN A 587 2.39 -13.41 1.37
N SER A 588 2.84 -13.99 2.49
CA SER A 588 2.08 -13.97 3.74
C SER A 588 2.14 -12.57 4.36
N VAL A 589 0.99 -11.94 4.54
CA VAL A 589 0.83 -10.62 5.16
C VAL A 589 0.05 -10.75 6.46
N TRP A 590 0.48 -10.04 7.49
CA TRP A 590 -0.22 -9.98 8.76
C TRP A 590 -1.38 -8.99 8.75
N LEU A 591 -2.32 -9.17 9.68
CA LEU A 591 -3.46 -8.28 9.86
C LEU A 591 -3.18 -7.32 11.04
N PRO A 592 -2.70 -6.08 10.80
CA PRO A 592 -2.59 -5.05 11.83
C PRO A 592 -3.95 -4.69 12.44
N ALA A 593 -3.96 -4.26 13.72
CA ALA A 593 -5.18 -3.80 14.38
C ALA A 593 -5.63 -2.40 13.93
N TYR A 594 -4.71 -1.54 13.48
CA TYR A 594 -5.00 -0.16 13.08
C TYR A 594 -4.14 0.30 11.90
N ASP A 595 -4.60 1.34 11.20
CA ASP A 595 -3.94 1.98 10.06
C ASP A 595 -2.79 2.91 10.48
N ASN A 596 -2.06 3.49 9.53
CA ASN A 596 -0.94 4.37 9.86
C ASN A 596 -1.36 5.64 10.62
N ASN A 597 -2.65 5.97 10.70
CA ASN A 597 -3.20 7.10 11.43
C ASN A 597 -3.81 6.69 12.78
N GLY A 598 -3.72 5.42 13.18
CA GLY A 598 -4.26 4.90 14.43
C GLY A 598 -5.75 4.54 14.39
N ASN A 599 -6.40 4.55 13.22
CA ASN A 599 -7.79 4.12 13.07
C ASN A 599 -7.88 2.59 13.02
N THR A 600 -8.87 2.01 13.69
CA THR A 600 -9.04 0.56 13.74
C THR A 600 -9.39 -0.05 12.37
N PHE A 601 -8.69 -1.13 12.00
CA PHE A 601 -9.05 -1.93 10.84
C PHE A 601 -10.18 -2.91 11.14
N ASN A 602 -11.07 -3.07 10.17
CA ASN A 602 -12.05 -4.15 10.14
C ASN A 602 -11.92 -4.95 8.83
N TYR A 603 -11.65 -6.25 8.95
CA TYR A 603 -11.42 -7.16 7.84
C TYR A 603 -12.68 -7.95 7.51
N GLN A 604 -13.01 -8.04 6.22
CA GLN A 604 -14.22 -8.67 5.74
C GLN A 604 -13.98 -9.40 4.42
N VAL A 605 -14.64 -10.54 4.24
CA VAL A 605 -14.66 -11.22 2.94
C VAL A 605 -15.41 -10.35 1.93
N SER A 606 -14.76 -10.07 0.81
CA SER A 606 -15.29 -9.21 -0.26
C SER A 606 -15.84 -10.02 -1.42
N SER A 607 -15.27 -11.19 -1.71
CA SER A 607 -15.77 -12.10 -2.73
C SER A 607 -15.31 -13.53 -2.51
N GLU A 608 -16.11 -14.45 -2.99
CA GLU A 608 -15.82 -15.88 -3.09
C GLU A 608 -16.60 -16.41 -4.29
N ALA A 609 -16.03 -17.36 -5.01
CA ALA A 609 -16.69 -18.02 -6.12
C ALA A 609 -16.33 -19.52 -6.10
N THR A 610 -17.35 -20.35 -6.00
CA THR A 610 -17.22 -21.81 -6.16
C THR A 610 -18.11 -22.26 -7.31
N ASP A 611 -17.52 -22.95 -8.28
CA ASP A 611 -18.24 -23.52 -9.42
C ASP A 611 -19.40 -24.41 -8.98
N GLY A 612 -20.57 -24.22 -9.61
CA GLY A 612 -21.79 -24.95 -9.29
C GLY A 612 -22.66 -24.32 -8.19
N TYR A 613 -22.21 -23.23 -7.57
CA TYR A 613 -22.92 -22.58 -6.48
C TYR A 613 -23.09 -21.09 -6.73
N ILE A 614 -24.08 -20.50 -6.06
CA ILE A 614 -24.17 -19.07 -5.85
C ILE A 614 -23.68 -18.77 -4.44
N SER A 615 -22.68 -17.91 -4.33
CA SER A 615 -22.04 -17.53 -3.07
C SER A 615 -22.67 -16.26 -2.51
N SER A 616 -23.08 -16.31 -1.24
CA SER A 616 -23.54 -15.14 -0.48
C SER A 616 -22.64 -14.93 0.73
N ILE A 617 -22.36 -13.66 1.05
CA ILE A 617 -21.42 -13.30 2.12
C ILE A 617 -22.16 -12.43 3.13
N THR A 618 -22.10 -12.83 4.40
CA THR A 618 -22.56 -12.03 5.54
C THR A 618 -21.36 -11.60 6.35
N ASN A 619 -21.18 -10.29 6.49
CA ASN A 619 -20.05 -9.69 7.20
C ASN A 619 -20.47 -9.09 8.54
N LYS A 620 -19.63 -9.30 9.55
CA LYS A 620 -19.62 -8.64 10.87
C LYS A 620 -18.22 -8.06 11.10
N THR A 621 -17.99 -7.43 12.25
CA THR A 621 -16.65 -6.95 12.62
C THR A 621 -15.69 -8.13 12.74
N ASN A 622 -14.69 -8.20 11.86
CA ASN A 622 -13.67 -9.26 11.82
C ASN A 622 -14.22 -10.70 11.76
N GLU A 623 -15.45 -10.88 11.29
CA GLU A 623 -16.07 -12.18 11.09
C GLU A 623 -16.89 -12.18 9.80
N SER A 624 -16.72 -13.22 8.98
CA SER A 624 -17.46 -13.40 7.73
C SER A 624 -18.02 -14.81 7.63
N THR A 625 -19.25 -14.94 7.16
CA THR A 625 -19.86 -16.22 6.79
C THR A 625 -20.11 -16.23 5.29
N ILE A 626 -19.53 -17.22 4.61
CA ILE A 626 -19.74 -17.50 3.20
C ILE A 626 -20.76 -18.64 3.11
N THR A 627 -21.83 -18.48 2.34
CA THR A 627 -22.84 -19.52 2.13
C THR A 627 -22.95 -19.82 0.66
N ASN A 628 -22.66 -21.07 0.27
CA ASN A 628 -22.77 -21.48 -1.13
C ASN A 628 -24.00 -22.36 -1.28
N THR A 629 -24.89 -21.92 -2.15
CA THR A 629 -26.21 -22.52 -2.35
C THR A 629 -26.32 -23.06 -3.76
N GLN A 630 -26.72 -24.32 -3.89
CA GLN A 630 -27.09 -24.90 -5.18
C GLN A 630 -28.51 -24.48 -5.55
N TYR A 631 -28.72 -24.21 -6.82
CA TYR A 631 -30.03 -23.87 -7.37
C TYR A 631 -30.49 -24.97 -8.33
N GLY A 632 -31.80 -25.17 -8.46
CA GLY A 632 -32.31 -26.26 -9.27
C GLY A 632 -33.67 -26.03 -9.91
N LEU A 633 -33.98 -26.90 -10.87
CA LEU A 633 -35.22 -26.97 -11.62
C LEU A 633 -35.87 -28.34 -11.39
N ILE A 634 -37.18 -28.35 -11.17
CA ILE A 634 -38.01 -29.54 -11.22
C ILE A 634 -39.16 -29.33 -12.21
N ILE A 635 -39.50 -30.36 -12.96
CA ILE A 635 -40.60 -30.32 -13.94
C ILE A 635 -41.72 -31.25 -13.50
N ASP A 636 -42.94 -30.75 -13.37
CA ASP A 636 -44.12 -31.59 -13.17
C ASP A 636 -44.98 -31.61 -14.44
N LYS A 637 -45.41 -32.82 -14.81
CA LYS A 637 -46.28 -33.06 -15.96
C LYS A 637 -47.69 -33.40 -15.50
N TYR A 638 -48.70 -32.76 -16.08
CA TYR A 638 -50.12 -33.04 -15.83
C TYR A 638 -50.91 -33.22 -17.13
N ALA A 639 -52.10 -33.82 -17.02
CA ALA A 639 -53.11 -33.74 -18.08
C ALA A 639 -53.76 -32.35 -18.06
N SER A 640 -54.06 -31.79 -19.25
CA SER A 640 -54.78 -30.53 -19.36
C SER A 640 -56.14 -30.61 -18.64
N ASN A 641 -56.53 -29.51 -17.98
CA ASN A 641 -57.78 -29.43 -17.20
C ASN A 641 -57.92 -30.57 -16.18
N SER A 642 -56.81 -30.98 -15.58
CA SER A 642 -56.78 -32.00 -14.53
C SER A 642 -55.64 -31.76 -13.55
N THR A 643 -55.74 -32.38 -12.37
CA THR A 643 -54.63 -32.50 -11.40
C THR A 643 -53.91 -33.86 -11.52
N ASN A 644 -54.29 -34.68 -12.50
CA ASN A 644 -53.69 -35.98 -12.77
C ASN A 644 -52.26 -35.81 -13.28
N LYS A 645 -51.28 -36.33 -12.52
CA LYS A 645 -49.86 -36.33 -12.89
C LYS A 645 -49.60 -37.35 -13.98
N LEU A 646 -48.83 -36.97 -15.00
CA LEU A 646 -48.43 -37.83 -16.11
C LEU A 646 -46.97 -38.28 -15.97
N THR A 647 -46.67 -39.44 -16.54
CA THR A 647 -45.33 -40.04 -16.58
C THR A 647 -44.94 -40.39 -18.01
N GLY A 648 -43.64 -40.41 -18.31
CA GLY A 648 -43.12 -40.77 -19.64
C GLY A 648 -42.85 -39.59 -20.57
N ALA A 649 -43.10 -38.36 -20.12
CA ALA A 649 -42.65 -37.15 -20.81
C ALA A 649 -41.12 -36.98 -20.69
N GLU A 650 -40.49 -36.48 -21.76
CA GLU A 650 -39.07 -36.10 -21.78
C GLU A 650 -38.92 -34.64 -22.18
N PHE A 651 -38.18 -33.91 -21.36
CA PHE A 651 -37.87 -32.50 -21.55
C PHE A 651 -36.39 -32.33 -21.84
N ILE A 652 -36.07 -31.41 -22.74
CA ILE A 652 -34.72 -30.92 -22.92
C ILE A 652 -34.61 -29.53 -22.28
N VAL A 653 -33.60 -29.38 -21.41
CA VAL A 653 -33.22 -28.09 -20.80
C VAL A 653 -31.85 -27.70 -21.32
N LYS A 654 -31.77 -26.63 -22.12
CA LYS A 654 -30.52 -26.15 -22.73
C LYS A 654 -30.17 -24.77 -22.23
N SER A 655 -28.92 -24.54 -21.84
CA SER A 655 -28.40 -23.19 -21.63
C SER A 655 -28.26 -22.46 -22.97
N ALA A 656 -28.48 -21.14 -22.97
CA ALA A 656 -28.37 -20.31 -24.16
C ALA A 656 -26.94 -20.27 -24.73
N ASP A 657 -25.92 -20.45 -23.86
CA ASP A 657 -24.51 -20.56 -24.27
C ASP A 657 -24.12 -21.93 -24.84
N GLY A 658 -25.06 -22.90 -24.84
CA GLY A 658 -24.88 -24.25 -25.35
C GLY A 658 -23.99 -25.17 -24.50
N LYS A 659 -23.48 -24.71 -23.35
CA LYS A 659 -22.58 -25.52 -22.51
C LYS A 659 -23.30 -26.59 -21.70
N GLN A 660 -24.57 -26.38 -21.38
CA GLN A 660 -25.38 -27.30 -20.59
C GLN A 660 -26.59 -27.76 -21.38
N SER A 661 -26.81 -29.08 -21.40
CA SER A 661 -27.98 -29.70 -22.02
C SER A 661 -28.36 -30.91 -21.19
N TYR A 662 -29.55 -30.87 -20.59
CA TYR A 662 -30.08 -31.93 -19.75
C TYR A 662 -31.32 -32.53 -20.41
N THR A 663 -31.42 -33.86 -20.42
CA THR A 663 -32.68 -34.56 -20.69
C THR A 663 -33.30 -34.95 -19.37
N LEU A 664 -34.45 -34.37 -19.05
CA LEU A 664 -35.15 -34.56 -17.79
C LEU A 664 -36.44 -35.36 -18.02
N THR A 665 -36.69 -36.28 -17.10
CA THR A 665 -38.01 -36.92 -16.95
C THR A 665 -38.77 -36.22 -15.82
N GLY A 666 -40.11 -36.26 -15.87
CA GLY A 666 -40.94 -35.58 -14.87
C GLY A 666 -40.55 -35.93 -13.42
N ASN A 667 -40.60 -34.94 -12.54
CA ASN A 667 -40.28 -34.99 -11.11
C ASN A 667 -38.78 -35.19 -10.77
N GLN A 668 -37.88 -35.08 -11.74
CA GLN A 668 -36.43 -35.06 -11.52
C GLN A 668 -35.96 -33.66 -11.11
N LEU A 669 -35.24 -33.56 -9.99
CA LEU A 669 -34.59 -32.33 -9.56
C LEU A 669 -33.22 -32.22 -10.25
N GLN A 670 -33.04 -31.17 -11.04
CA GLN A 670 -31.81 -30.89 -11.78
C GLN A 670 -31.14 -29.63 -11.24
N GLN A 671 -29.89 -29.72 -10.84
CA GLN A 671 -29.08 -28.54 -10.51
C GLN A 671 -28.83 -27.70 -11.76
N LEU A 672 -28.97 -26.38 -11.63
CA LEU A 672 -28.63 -25.39 -12.66
C LEU A 672 -27.62 -24.39 -12.09
N THR A 673 -26.72 -23.90 -12.95
CA THR A 673 -25.84 -22.75 -12.62
C THR A 673 -26.47 -21.44 -13.10
N PRO A 674 -26.04 -20.27 -12.62
CA PRO A 674 -26.50 -18.99 -13.17
C PRO A 674 -26.37 -18.92 -14.70
N GLY A 675 -27.40 -18.43 -15.36
CA GLY A 675 -27.49 -18.34 -16.82
C GLY A 675 -28.92 -18.37 -17.34
N ASP A 676 -29.04 -18.22 -18.65
CA ASP A 676 -30.29 -18.32 -19.39
C ASP A 676 -30.47 -19.73 -19.94
N TYR A 677 -31.67 -20.28 -19.80
CA TYR A 677 -32.02 -21.62 -20.25
C TYR A 677 -33.34 -21.61 -21.03
N THR A 678 -33.54 -22.67 -21.78
CA THR A 678 -34.80 -23.01 -22.45
C THR A 678 -35.24 -24.39 -22.02
N ILE A 679 -36.53 -24.55 -21.77
CA ILE A 679 -37.18 -25.83 -21.48
C ILE A 679 -38.11 -26.15 -22.64
N GLN A 680 -37.96 -27.34 -23.23
CA GLN A 680 -38.81 -27.81 -24.32
C GLN A 680 -39.21 -29.26 -24.08
N GLU A 681 -40.49 -29.57 -24.19
CA GLU A 681 -40.95 -30.96 -24.24
C GLU A 681 -40.61 -31.57 -25.60
N THR A 682 -39.96 -32.73 -25.58
CA THR A 682 -39.50 -33.43 -26.79
C THR A 682 -40.22 -34.75 -27.02
N LYS A 683 -40.89 -35.25 -25.99
CA LYS A 683 -41.71 -36.45 -26.03
C LYS A 683 -42.83 -36.28 -25.02
N SER A 684 -44.07 -36.36 -25.50
CA SER A 684 -45.24 -36.37 -24.63
C SER A 684 -45.45 -37.74 -23.99
N PRO A 685 -46.23 -37.81 -22.90
CA PRO A 685 -46.73 -39.08 -22.37
C PRO A 685 -47.55 -39.85 -23.41
N THR A 686 -47.57 -41.18 -23.28
CA THR A 686 -48.35 -42.05 -24.17
C THR A 686 -49.83 -41.66 -24.17
N GLY A 687 -50.39 -41.43 -25.37
CA GLY A 687 -51.78 -41.01 -25.56
C GLY A 687 -52.04 -39.50 -25.50
N TYR A 688 -51.02 -38.67 -25.27
CA TYR A 688 -51.11 -37.21 -25.14
C TYR A 688 -50.41 -36.48 -26.28
N GLN A 689 -50.94 -35.30 -26.63
CA GLN A 689 -50.39 -34.45 -27.69
C GLN A 689 -49.07 -33.82 -27.25
N LEU A 690 -48.06 -33.87 -28.12
CA LEU A 690 -46.79 -33.17 -27.90
C LEU A 690 -46.98 -31.67 -28.10
N ASP A 691 -46.72 -30.90 -27.04
CA ASP A 691 -46.59 -29.44 -27.11
C ASP A 691 -45.12 -29.06 -26.99
N SER A 692 -44.48 -28.81 -28.14
CA SER A 692 -43.06 -28.45 -28.24
C SER A 692 -42.76 -26.98 -27.98
N THR A 693 -43.69 -26.24 -27.35
CA THR A 693 -43.48 -24.85 -26.93
C THR A 693 -42.22 -24.73 -26.07
N VAL A 694 -41.42 -23.70 -26.37
CA VAL A 694 -40.14 -23.43 -25.69
C VAL A 694 -40.35 -22.36 -24.63
N TYR A 695 -39.98 -22.66 -23.39
CA TYR A 695 -40.12 -21.74 -22.25
C TYR A 695 -38.74 -21.25 -21.79
N PRO A 696 -38.48 -19.92 -21.81
CA PRO A 696 -37.24 -19.38 -21.28
C PRO A 696 -37.26 -19.32 -19.76
N ILE A 697 -36.13 -19.60 -19.11
CA ILE A 697 -35.93 -19.43 -17.67
C ILE A 697 -34.51 -18.91 -17.42
N THR A 698 -34.38 -17.90 -16.58
CA THR A 698 -33.10 -17.29 -16.20
C THR A 698 -32.88 -17.47 -14.71
N LEU A 699 -31.67 -17.90 -14.36
CA LEU A 699 -31.13 -17.82 -13.01
C LEU A 699 -30.05 -16.75 -12.97
N SER A 700 -30.28 -15.66 -12.24
CA SER A 700 -29.29 -14.59 -12.12
C SER A 700 -28.11 -14.97 -11.22
N GLN A 701 -27.03 -14.21 -11.30
CA GLN A 701 -25.84 -14.38 -10.44
C GLN A 701 -26.13 -14.12 -8.95
N ASP A 702 -27.19 -13.38 -8.63
CA ASP A 702 -27.67 -13.15 -7.25
C ASP A 702 -28.79 -14.13 -6.82
N GLY A 703 -29.04 -15.19 -7.60
CA GLY A 703 -29.94 -16.27 -7.21
C GLY A 703 -31.43 -15.97 -7.35
N LYS A 704 -31.81 -15.12 -8.31
CA LYS A 704 -33.21 -14.83 -8.64
C LYS A 704 -33.63 -15.55 -9.92
N TRP A 705 -34.86 -16.05 -9.90
CA TRP A 705 -35.50 -16.69 -11.05
C TRP A 705 -36.36 -15.71 -11.82
N SER A 706 -36.27 -15.73 -13.14
CA SER A 706 -37.17 -14.99 -14.02
C SER A 706 -37.46 -15.76 -15.30
N SER A 707 -38.61 -15.48 -15.91
CA SER A 707 -39.02 -16.03 -17.22
C SER A 707 -39.46 -14.87 -18.09
N SER A 708 -38.92 -14.76 -19.30
CA SER A 708 -39.23 -13.67 -20.24
C SER A 708 -39.10 -12.27 -19.62
N GLY A 709 -38.12 -12.07 -18.74
CA GLY A 709 -37.89 -10.81 -18.02
C GLY A 709 -38.80 -10.54 -16.82
N GLN A 710 -39.77 -11.41 -16.52
CA GLN A 710 -40.65 -11.31 -15.35
C GLN A 710 -40.10 -12.16 -14.21
N GLY A 711 -39.92 -11.58 -13.03
CA GLY A 711 -39.47 -12.30 -11.83
C GLY A 711 -40.49 -13.34 -11.36
N ILE A 712 -40.01 -14.50 -10.91
CA ILE A 712 -40.86 -15.58 -10.41
C ILE A 712 -40.89 -15.53 -8.88
N SER A 713 -42.07 -15.25 -8.33
CA SER A 713 -42.30 -15.17 -6.88
C SER A 713 -43.46 -16.05 -6.39
N ALA A 714 -44.29 -16.58 -7.29
CA ALA A 714 -45.38 -17.47 -6.92
C ALA A 714 -44.82 -18.74 -6.26
N THR A 715 -45.35 -19.14 -5.10
CA THR A 715 -44.87 -20.30 -4.32
C THR A 715 -45.67 -21.57 -4.56
N SER A 716 -46.68 -21.50 -5.41
CA SER A 716 -47.55 -22.61 -5.81
C SER A 716 -47.85 -22.52 -7.31
N PRO A 717 -48.06 -23.67 -7.98
CA PRO A 717 -48.58 -23.69 -9.35
C PRO A 717 -49.89 -22.91 -9.50
N THR A 718 -50.04 -22.24 -10.65
CA THR A 718 -51.28 -21.55 -11.00
C THR A 718 -52.36 -22.56 -11.42
N THR A 719 -53.60 -22.32 -11.02
CA THR A 719 -54.78 -23.14 -11.35
C THR A 719 -55.95 -22.26 -11.75
N ASP A 720 -56.86 -22.78 -12.58
CA ASP A 720 -58.15 -22.15 -12.94
C ASP A 720 -59.36 -22.88 -12.34
N GLY A 721 -59.14 -23.79 -11.39
CA GLY A 721 -60.19 -24.61 -10.78
C GLY A 721 -60.44 -25.94 -11.50
N ASN A 722 -60.00 -26.10 -12.75
CA ASN A 722 -60.11 -27.36 -13.48
C ASN A 722 -58.78 -28.12 -13.55
N GLY A 723 -57.64 -27.47 -13.38
CA GLY A 723 -56.34 -28.14 -13.33
C GLY A 723 -55.18 -27.17 -13.12
N TYR A 724 -53.95 -27.65 -13.28
CA TYR A 724 -52.76 -26.79 -13.27
C TYR A 724 -52.47 -26.21 -14.66
N LYS A 725 -52.04 -24.94 -14.69
CA LYS A 725 -51.61 -24.26 -15.91
C LYS A 725 -50.11 -24.37 -16.12
N ASP A 726 -49.72 -24.19 -17.37
CA ASP A 726 -48.32 -24.05 -17.73
C ASP A 726 -47.73 -22.81 -17.07
N GLY A 727 -46.57 -22.95 -16.44
CA GLY A 727 -45.91 -21.83 -15.81
C GLY A 727 -44.90 -22.22 -14.74
N PHE A 728 -44.30 -21.18 -14.16
CA PHE A 728 -43.25 -21.30 -13.16
C PHE A 728 -43.74 -20.90 -11.77
N SER A 729 -43.23 -21.60 -10.77
CA SER A 729 -43.39 -21.26 -9.35
C SER A 729 -42.14 -21.67 -8.60
N ILE A 730 -41.95 -21.16 -7.38
CA ILE A 730 -40.90 -21.57 -6.47
C ILE A 730 -41.32 -22.86 -5.77
N ALA A 731 -40.48 -23.90 -5.87
CA ALA A 731 -40.71 -25.20 -5.25
C ALA A 731 -40.26 -25.20 -3.77
N THR A 732 -41.01 -24.50 -2.92
CA THR A 732 -40.66 -24.34 -1.50
C THR A 732 -40.48 -25.67 -0.75
N ASP A 733 -41.19 -26.72 -1.17
CA ASP A 733 -41.08 -28.11 -0.69
C ASP A 733 -39.78 -28.82 -1.09
N LYS A 734 -39.10 -28.33 -2.13
CA LYS A 734 -37.82 -28.86 -2.61
C LYS A 734 -36.62 -27.97 -2.25
N SER A 735 -36.87 -26.72 -1.87
CA SER A 735 -35.84 -25.78 -1.45
C SER A 735 -35.25 -26.12 -0.07
N ASN A 736 -33.93 -26.01 0.04
CA ASN A 736 -33.18 -26.27 1.27
C ASN A 736 -32.48 -25.02 1.84
N ASN A 737 -32.56 -23.87 1.16
CA ASN A 737 -32.05 -22.62 1.68
C ASN A 737 -33.05 -21.95 2.64
N THR A 738 -32.55 -20.98 3.41
CA THR A 738 -33.33 -20.24 4.40
C THR A 738 -34.56 -19.56 3.80
N ASP A 739 -34.40 -18.95 2.62
CA ASP A 739 -35.46 -18.19 1.94
C ASP A 739 -36.44 -19.09 1.16
N LYS A 740 -36.19 -20.40 1.12
CA LYS A 740 -36.98 -21.41 0.41
C LYS A 740 -37.19 -21.12 -1.09
N ASN A 741 -36.24 -20.47 -1.73
CA ASN A 741 -36.35 -19.98 -3.12
C ASN A 741 -35.34 -20.60 -4.10
N ASN A 742 -34.48 -21.52 -3.67
CA ASN A 742 -33.41 -22.03 -4.52
C ASN A 742 -33.84 -23.12 -5.53
N VAL A 743 -35.11 -23.53 -5.53
CA VAL A 743 -35.66 -24.44 -6.55
C VAL A 743 -36.84 -23.81 -7.27
N VAL A 744 -36.80 -23.82 -8.61
CA VAL A 744 -37.93 -23.45 -9.48
C VAL A 744 -38.65 -24.70 -9.97
N ARG A 745 -39.99 -24.66 -9.95
CA ARG A 745 -40.90 -25.66 -10.50
C ARG A 745 -41.46 -25.16 -11.80
N PHE A 746 -41.27 -25.92 -12.86
CA PHE A 746 -42.00 -25.76 -14.12
C PHE A 746 -43.15 -26.76 -14.17
N VAL A 747 -44.36 -26.28 -14.39
CA VAL A 747 -45.53 -27.12 -14.62
C VAL A 747 -45.84 -27.11 -16.11
N LYS A 748 -46.04 -28.30 -16.68
CA LYS A 748 -46.45 -28.49 -18.08
C LYS A 748 -47.64 -29.44 -18.20
N ASN A 749 -48.70 -29.01 -18.87
CA ASN A 749 -49.89 -29.82 -19.15
C ASN A 749 -49.97 -30.24 -20.63
N ASP A 750 -50.54 -31.41 -20.90
CA ASP A 750 -50.81 -31.91 -22.26
C ASP A 750 -52.26 -32.32 -22.43
N ALA A 751 -52.79 -32.02 -23.61
CA ALA A 751 -54.11 -32.46 -24.00
C ALA A 751 -54.10 -33.94 -24.39
N LEU A 752 -55.08 -34.69 -23.90
CA LEU A 752 -55.33 -36.06 -24.33
C LEU A 752 -55.66 -36.08 -25.83
N LYS A 753 -55.02 -36.96 -26.60
CA LYS A 753 -55.36 -37.15 -28.03
C LYS A 753 -56.80 -37.63 -28.14
N LYS A 754 -57.45 -37.27 -29.25
CA LYS A 754 -58.78 -37.79 -29.58
C LYS A 754 -58.73 -39.30 -29.80
N PHE A 755 -59.87 -39.97 -29.75
CA PHE A 755 -60.01 -41.39 -30.03
C PHE A 755 -60.73 -41.62 -31.37
N ASP A 756 -60.28 -42.60 -32.15
CA ASP A 756 -61.06 -43.17 -33.24
C ASP A 756 -61.67 -44.50 -32.79
N LEU A 757 -62.95 -44.66 -33.03
CA LEU A 757 -63.70 -45.87 -32.74
C LEU A 757 -63.91 -46.66 -34.03
N THR A 758 -63.30 -47.84 -34.10
CA THR A 758 -63.55 -48.84 -35.15
C THR A 758 -64.51 -49.90 -34.64
N VAL A 759 -65.66 -50.03 -35.29
CA VAL A 759 -66.68 -51.04 -35.01
C VAL A 759 -66.63 -52.13 -36.08
N ASN A 760 -66.37 -53.37 -35.69
CA ASN A 760 -66.39 -54.54 -36.55
C ASN A 760 -67.67 -55.34 -36.33
N LYS A 761 -68.47 -55.48 -37.39
CA LYS A 761 -69.75 -56.19 -37.35
C LYS A 761 -69.57 -57.64 -37.79
N VAL A 762 -69.93 -58.57 -36.91
CA VAL A 762 -69.80 -60.02 -37.20
C VAL A 762 -71.03 -60.83 -36.79
N ASP A 763 -71.13 -62.04 -37.32
CA ASP A 763 -72.09 -63.06 -36.90
C ASP A 763 -71.65 -63.68 -35.57
N LYS A 764 -72.58 -63.75 -34.61
CA LYS A 764 -72.31 -64.22 -33.24
C LYS A 764 -71.80 -65.67 -33.17
N THR A 765 -72.17 -66.51 -34.14
CA THR A 765 -71.93 -67.96 -34.10
C THR A 765 -70.67 -68.37 -34.88
N THR A 766 -70.45 -67.74 -36.03
CA THR A 766 -69.39 -68.07 -37.00
C THR A 766 -68.23 -67.09 -36.97
N GLY A 767 -68.40 -65.89 -36.40
CA GLY A 767 -67.39 -64.82 -36.41
C GLY A 767 -67.18 -64.15 -37.78
N ASN A 768 -67.95 -64.54 -38.79
CA ASN A 768 -67.84 -63.99 -40.14
C ASN A 768 -68.28 -62.51 -40.18
N ALA A 769 -67.59 -61.71 -40.97
CA ALA A 769 -67.91 -60.29 -41.18
C ALA A 769 -69.28 -60.10 -41.85
N LEU A 770 -70.10 -59.19 -41.31
CA LEU A 770 -71.46 -58.93 -41.78
C LEU A 770 -71.59 -57.57 -42.43
N LYS A 771 -71.94 -57.57 -43.73
CA LYS A 771 -72.19 -56.36 -44.51
C LYS A 771 -73.65 -55.92 -44.41
N GLY A 772 -73.89 -54.61 -44.48
CA GLY A 772 -75.23 -54.02 -44.58
C GLY A 772 -75.83 -53.50 -43.26
N ALA A 773 -75.08 -53.56 -42.15
CA ALA A 773 -75.44 -52.88 -40.92
C ALA A 773 -75.33 -51.35 -41.07
N LYS A 774 -76.11 -50.59 -40.28
CA LYS A 774 -75.95 -49.14 -40.12
C LYS A 774 -75.82 -48.80 -38.64
N PHE A 775 -74.87 -47.93 -38.33
CA PHE A 775 -74.62 -47.46 -36.98
C PHE A 775 -74.74 -45.93 -36.87
N THR A 776 -75.27 -45.51 -35.72
CA THR A 776 -75.28 -44.11 -35.29
C THR A 776 -74.62 -44.02 -33.91
N LEU A 777 -73.60 -43.18 -33.80
CA LEU A 777 -72.95 -42.83 -32.54
C LEU A 777 -73.56 -41.53 -32.04
N THR A 778 -74.03 -41.50 -30.79
CA THR A 778 -74.63 -40.30 -30.16
C THR A 778 -73.79 -39.89 -28.96
N ASP A 779 -73.37 -38.63 -28.89
CA ASP A 779 -72.68 -38.10 -27.71
C ASP A 779 -73.65 -37.66 -26.60
N SER A 780 -73.11 -37.31 -25.43
CA SER A 780 -73.90 -36.86 -24.27
C SER A 780 -74.66 -35.54 -24.49
N ALA A 781 -74.31 -34.76 -25.51
CA ALA A 781 -75.02 -33.55 -25.90
C ALA A 781 -76.16 -33.84 -26.90
N GLY A 782 -76.36 -35.11 -27.28
CA GLY A 782 -77.36 -35.53 -28.26
C GLY A 782 -76.94 -35.34 -29.71
N LYS A 783 -75.68 -34.97 -29.98
CA LYS A 783 -75.17 -34.88 -31.35
C LYS A 783 -74.93 -36.28 -31.89
N THR A 784 -75.52 -36.54 -33.06
CA THR A 784 -75.45 -37.84 -33.71
C THR A 784 -74.46 -37.81 -34.88
N SER A 785 -73.60 -38.81 -34.93
CA SER A 785 -72.70 -39.12 -36.05
C SER A 785 -73.15 -40.44 -36.65
N SER A 786 -73.66 -40.40 -37.89
CA SER A 786 -74.00 -41.63 -38.62
C SER A 786 -72.90 -41.93 -39.63
N TYR A 787 -72.55 -43.21 -39.77
CA TYR A 787 -71.57 -43.64 -40.78
C TYR A 787 -72.14 -43.43 -42.18
N LYS A 788 -71.40 -42.75 -43.06
CA LYS A 788 -71.83 -42.42 -44.42
C LYS A 788 -70.95 -43.14 -45.44
N GLU A 789 -71.42 -44.28 -45.93
CA GLU A 789 -70.86 -44.92 -47.13
C GLU A 789 -71.94 -45.28 -48.14
N THR A 790 -71.53 -45.38 -49.40
CA THR A 790 -72.34 -45.79 -50.55
C THR A 790 -72.37 -47.30 -50.76
N ASP A 791 -71.40 -48.06 -50.20
CA ASP A 791 -71.29 -49.52 -50.35
C ASP A 791 -71.45 -50.28 -49.01
N PRO A 792 -71.96 -51.53 -49.00
CA PRO A 792 -72.06 -52.34 -47.79
C PRO A 792 -70.68 -52.77 -47.23
N THR A 793 -70.31 -52.23 -46.07
CA THR A 793 -69.12 -52.61 -45.28
C THR A 793 -69.49 -53.39 -44.00
N ALA A 794 -68.51 -54.08 -43.43
CA ALA A 794 -68.58 -54.72 -42.12
C ALA A 794 -67.80 -53.99 -41.02
N THR A 795 -67.03 -52.95 -41.40
CA THR A 795 -66.21 -52.15 -40.48
C THR A 795 -66.61 -50.69 -40.58
N PHE A 796 -66.81 -50.03 -39.44
CA PHE A 796 -67.29 -48.65 -39.34
C PHE A 796 -66.32 -47.84 -38.48
N THR A 797 -65.92 -46.66 -38.92
CA THR A 797 -65.00 -45.79 -38.17
C THR A 797 -65.68 -44.48 -37.79
N PHE A 798 -65.58 -44.12 -36.52
CA PHE A 798 -65.99 -42.83 -35.98
C PHE A 798 -64.75 -42.12 -35.43
N GLU A 799 -64.35 -41.03 -36.07
CA GLU A 799 -63.09 -40.36 -35.77
C GLU A 799 -63.25 -39.22 -34.78
N ASN A 800 -62.14 -38.83 -34.15
CA ASN A 800 -62.00 -37.59 -33.38
C ASN A 800 -62.91 -37.49 -32.13
N LEU A 801 -63.19 -38.62 -31.48
CA LEU A 801 -63.93 -38.67 -30.22
C LEU A 801 -63.11 -38.02 -29.10
N SER A 802 -63.74 -37.13 -28.35
CA SER A 802 -63.12 -36.51 -27.17
C SER A 802 -63.39 -37.36 -25.93
N SER A 803 -62.86 -36.97 -24.77
CA SER A 803 -63.39 -37.50 -23.52
C SER A 803 -64.88 -37.18 -23.41
N GLY A 804 -65.65 -38.11 -22.85
CA GLY A 804 -67.10 -38.04 -22.82
C GLY A 804 -67.77 -39.41 -22.89
N THR A 805 -69.10 -39.40 -22.83
CA THR A 805 -69.92 -40.60 -22.94
C THR A 805 -70.62 -40.64 -24.30
N TYR A 806 -70.53 -41.80 -24.95
CA TYR A 806 -71.10 -42.05 -26.26
C TYR A 806 -71.98 -43.30 -26.24
N THR A 807 -73.08 -43.26 -27.00
CA THR A 807 -73.97 -44.40 -27.21
C THR A 807 -73.94 -44.80 -28.68
N LEU A 808 -73.45 -46.00 -28.97
CA LEU A 808 -73.44 -46.59 -30.29
C LEU A 808 -74.70 -47.44 -30.48
N LYS A 809 -75.52 -47.08 -31.46
CA LYS A 809 -76.77 -47.75 -31.79
C LYS A 809 -76.73 -48.33 -33.20
N GLU A 810 -77.06 -49.61 -33.33
CA GLU A 810 -77.30 -50.22 -34.63
C GLU A 810 -78.70 -49.80 -35.11
N THR A 811 -78.76 -48.89 -36.09
CA THR A 811 -80.01 -48.36 -36.62
C THR A 811 -80.61 -49.24 -37.71
N LYS A 812 -79.80 -50.10 -38.33
CA LYS A 812 -80.24 -51.16 -39.25
C LYS A 812 -79.35 -52.38 -39.07
N ALA A 813 -79.94 -53.53 -38.74
CA ALA A 813 -79.23 -54.81 -38.76
C ALA A 813 -79.00 -55.30 -40.21
N PRO A 814 -77.94 -56.08 -40.49
CA PRO A 814 -77.80 -56.83 -41.73
C PRO A 814 -79.04 -57.67 -42.03
N ASP A 815 -79.33 -57.88 -43.31
CA ASP A 815 -80.51 -58.66 -43.71
C ASP A 815 -80.40 -60.10 -43.17
N GLY A 816 -81.47 -60.57 -42.53
CA GLY A 816 -81.49 -61.86 -41.85
C GLY A 816 -80.98 -61.85 -40.40
N TYR A 817 -80.68 -60.68 -39.79
CA TYR A 817 -80.15 -60.59 -38.42
C TYR A 817 -81.01 -59.73 -37.47
N ILE A 818 -80.95 -60.03 -36.17
CA ILE A 818 -81.58 -59.23 -35.10
C ILE A 818 -80.64 -58.06 -34.74
N THR A 819 -81.21 -56.86 -34.62
CA THR A 819 -80.51 -55.66 -34.18
C THR A 819 -79.89 -55.86 -32.79
N SER A 820 -78.63 -55.46 -32.65
CA SER A 820 -77.90 -55.45 -31.38
C SER A 820 -78.46 -54.42 -30.40
N GLN A 821 -78.15 -54.62 -29.12
CA GLN A 821 -78.44 -53.64 -28.07
C GLN A 821 -77.50 -52.43 -28.17
N ASP A 822 -77.95 -51.28 -27.68
CA ASP A 822 -77.14 -50.06 -27.66
C ASP A 822 -75.90 -50.25 -26.76
N VAL A 823 -74.72 -49.87 -27.27
CA VAL A 823 -73.44 -49.98 -26.56
C VAL A 823 -73.05 -48.62 -25.99
N THR A 824 -72.67 -48.56 -24.71
CA THR A 824 -72.19 -47.32 -24.09
C THR A 824 -70.67 -47.34 -23.99
N ILE A 825 -70.04 -46.25 -24.44
CA ILE A 825 -68.58 -46.06 -24.44
C ILE A 825 -68.29 -44.80 -23.63
N VAL A 826 -67.51 -44.92 -22.56
CA VAL A 826 -67.07 -43.81 -21.72
C VAL A 826 -65.58 -43.63 -21.89
N ILE A 827 -65.17 -42.47 -22.39
CA ILE A 827 -63.77 -42.06 -22.50
C ILE A 827 -63.50 -41.05 -21.38
N SER A 828 -62.65 -41.42 -20.43
CA SER A 828 -62.26 -40.58 -19.29
C SER A 828 -61.17 -39.59 -19.70
N ASP A 829 -61.03 -38.47 -18.96
CA ASP A 829 -60.01 -37.43 -19.23
C ASP A 829 -58.55 -37.90 -19.04
N ASN A 830 -58.35 -39.03 -18.37
CA ASN A 830 -57.04 -39.68 -18.25
C ASN A 830 -56.77 -40.73 -19.35
N GLY A 831 -57.64 -40.83 -20.37
CA GLY A 831 -57.51 -41.77 -21.47
C GLY A 831 -58.07 -43.17 -21.20
N ASN A 832 -58.60 -43.45 -20.01
CA ASN A 832 -59.25 -44.73 -19.73
C ASN A 832 -60.58 -44.83 -20.46
N VAL A 833 -60.76 -45.94 -21.19
CA VAL A 833 -62.00 -46.25 -21.91
C VAL A 833 -62.72 -47.39 -21.19
N ASN A 834 -64.02 -47.20 -20.95
CA ASN A 834 -64.90 -48.25 -20.44
C ASN A 834 -66.04 -48.47 -21.43
N VAL A 835 -66.32 -49.73 -21.78
CA VAL A 835 -67.41 -50.10 -22.69
C VAL A 835 -68.37 -51.03 -21.99
N THR A 836 -69.65 -50.66 -21.92
CA THR A 836 -70.71 -51.44 -21.30
C THR A 836 -71.80 -51.80 -22.30
N ASN A 837 -72.52 -52.90 -22.05
CA ASN A 837 -73.55 -53.44 -22.95
C ASN A 837 -73.02 -53.85 -24.34
N ASN A 838 -71.72 -54.04 -24.53
CA ASN A 838 -71.22 -54.70 -25.74
C ASN A 838 -71.40 -56.21 -25.65
N ASN A 839 -71.79 -56.84 -26.76
CA ASN A 839 -72.01 -58.29 -26.84
C ASN A 839 -70.89 -59.05 -27.58
N GLY A 840 -69.75 -58.39 -27.82
CA GLY A 840 -68.50 -58.96 -28.36
C GLY A 840 -67.25 -58.37 -27.69
N ASP A 841 -66.07 -58.63 -28.27
CA ASP A 841 -64.79 -58.16 -27.72
C ASP A 841 -64.56 -56.67 -27.97
N TRP A 842 -63.77 -56.03 -27.11
CA TRP A 842 -63.31 -54.67 -27.31
C TRP A 842 -61.90 -54.44 -26.75
N LYS A 843 -61.21 -53.44 -27.28
CA LYS A 843 -59.92 -52.97 -26.79
C LYS A 843 -59.78 -51.46 -26.98
N SER A 844 -59.04 -50.81 -26.09
CA SER A 844 -58.55 -49.44 -26.29
C SER A 844 -57.02 -49.43 -26.29
N THR A 845 -56.43 -48.51 -27.04
CA THR A 845 -54.97 -48.38 -27.14
C THR A 845 -54.62 -46.89 -27.23
N LEU A 846 -53.82 -46.43 -26.29
CA LEU A 846 -53.23 -45.10 -26.33
C LEU A 846 -52.08 -45.10 -27.33
N GLN A 847 -52.07 -44.12 -28.24
CA GLN A 847 -51.09 -44.06 -29.33
C GLN A 847 -49.92 -43.14 -28.98
N ASN A 848 -48.72 -43.58 -29.35
CA ASN A 848 -47.48 -42.79 -29.23
C ASN A 848 -47.17 -41.99 -30.51
N ASP A 849 -47.73 -42.38 -31.66
CA ASP A 849 -47.51 -41.72 -32.94
C ASP A 849 -48.42 -40.49 -33.13
N ALA A 850 -48.37 -39.85 -34.31
CA ALA A 850 -49.19 -38.67 -34.59
C ALA A 850 -50.71 -38.99 -34.70
N GLY A 851 -51.11 -40.26 -34.68
CA GLY A 851 -52.50 -40.69 -34.81
C GLY A 851 -53.32 -40.48 -33.54
N ASN A 852 -54.64 -40.51 -33.70
CA ASN A 852 -55.58 -40.53 -32.59
C ASN A 852 -55.46 -41.85 -31.80
N ASN A 853 -55.78 -41.81 -30.51
CA ASN A 853 -55.97 -43.00 -29.68
C ASN A 853 -57.02 -43.92 -30.32
N GLN A 854 -56.98 -45.23 -30.07
CA GLN A 854 -57.81 -46.18 -30.79
C GLN A 854 -58.76 -46.93 -29.85
N ILE A 855 -60.00 -47.11 -30.27
CA ILE A 855 -60.98 -48.01 -29.66
C ILE A 855 -61.43 -48.97 -30.76
N SER A 856 -61.29 -50.27 -30.54
CA SER A 856 -61.80 -51.28 -31.46
C SER A 856 -62.87 -52.10 -30.74
N LEU A 857 -64.04 -52.19 -31.37
CA LEU A 857 -65.24 -52.82 -30.83
C LEU A 857 -65.75 -53.87 -31.81
N THR A 858 -66.02 -55.08 -31.35
CA THR A 858 -66.74 -56.10 -32.13
C THR A 858 -68.19 -56.14 -31.67
N VAL A 859 -69.12 -55.93 -32.59
CA VAL A 859 -70.57 -56.00 -32.33
C VAL A 859 -71.15 -57.23 -33.02
N ASN A 860 -71.69 -58.14 -32.23
CA ASN A 860 -72.21 -59.44 -32.67
C ASN A 860 -73.71 -59.34 -33.00
N ASN A 861 -74.15 -59.87 -34.15
CA ASN A 861 -75.58 -60.08 -34.42
C ASN A 861 -75.92 -61.55 -34.44
N THR A 862 -77.14 -61.85 -33.99
CA THR A 862 -77.70 -63.19 -34.04
C THR A 862 -78.62 -63.28 -35.26
N ASN A 863 -78.54 -64.39 -36.01
CA ASN A 863 -79.45 -64.64 -37.13
C ASN A 863 -80.91 -64.60 -36.66
N LYS A 864 -81.78 -63.97 -37.45
CA LYS A 864 -83.23 -64.17 -37.36
C LYS A 864 -83.45 -65.64 -37.64
N THR A 865 -83.91 -66.36 -36.63
CA THR A 865 -84.41 -67.72 -36.84
C THR A 865 -85.46 -67.66 -37.94
N VAL A 866 -85.15 -68.20 -39.12
CA VAL A 866 -86.19 -68.69 -40.02
C VAL A 866 -86.85 -69.80 -39.21
N PHE A 867 -88.11 -69.61 -38.82
CA PHE A 867 -88.88 -70.74 -38.33
C PHE A 867 -88.74 -71.85 -39.39
N PRO A 868 -88.38 -73.09 -39.02
CA PRO A 868 -88.47 -74.16 -39.99
C PRO A 868 -89.91 -74.17 -40.50
N SER A 869 -90.10 -74.17 -41.82
CA SER A 869 -91.35 -74.60 -42.44
C SER A 869 -91.87 -75.81 -41.65
N THR A 870 -93.12 -75.79 -41.20
CA THR A 870 -93.70 -76.85 -40.38
C THR A 870 -93.48 -78.20 -41.07
N GLY A 871 -92.51 -78.97 -40.56
CA GLY A 871 -92.12 -80.29 -41.10
C GLY A 871 -90.62 -80.58 -41.18
N GLY A 872 -89.86 -80.44 -40.08
CA GLY A 872 -88.43 -80.79 -40.06
C GLY A 872 -87.90 -81.34 -38.72
N SER A 873 -87.42 -82.59 -38.78
CA SER A 873 -86.51 -83.40 -37.91
C SER A 873 -86.48 -83.25 -36.37
N GLY A 874 -87.49 -82.68 -35.73
CA GLY A 874 -87.64 -82.71 -34.25
C GLY A 874 -88.42 -83.90 -33.68
N ASN A 875 -89.08 -84.71 -34.53
CA ASN A 875 -89.99 -85.78 -34.09
C ASN A 875 -89.36 -87.19 -34.07
N GLU A 876 -88.12 -87.38 -34.54
CA GLU A 876 -87.49 -88.70 -34.56
C GLU A 876 -87.28 -89.26 -33.14
N LEU A 877 -86.92 -88.42 -32.16
CA LEU A 877 -86.72 -88.87 -30.78
C LEU A 877 -88.05 -89.31 -30.12
N TYR A 878 -89.16 -88.62 -30.40
CA TYR A 878 -90.48 -88.97 -29.89
C TYR A 878 -91.08 -90.20 -30.61
N LEU A 879 -90.79 -90.39 -31.90
CA LEU A 879 -91.15 -91.60 -32.65
C LEU A 879 -90.34 -92.83 -32.22
N ILE A 880 -89.06 -92.66 -31.87
CA ILE A 880 -88.22 -93.73 -31.29
C ILE A 880 -88.71 -94.08 -29.88
N VAL A 881 -88.98 -93.09 -29.03
CA VAL A 881 -89.51 -93.33 -27.68
C VAL A 881 -90.90 -93.97 -27.73
N GLY A 882 -91.80 -93.49 -28.61
CA GLY A 882 -93.11 -94.12 -28.85
C GLY A 882 -93.02 -95.54 -29.41
N GLY A 883 -92.09 -95.80 -30.33
CA GLY A 883 -91.80 -97.12 -30.87
C GLY A 883 -91.28 -98.11 -29.82
N VAL A 884 -90.43 -97.66 -28.90
CA VAL A 884 -89.93 -98.48 -27.78
C VAL A 884 -91.06 -98.85 -26.81
N PHE A 885 -91.99 -97.93 -26.51
CA PHE A 885 -93.16 -98.24 -25.68
C PHE A 885 -94.12 -99.24 -26.34
N ILE A 886 -94.33 -99.15 -27.66
CA ILE A 886 -95.14 -100.12 -28.40
C ILE A 886 -94.45 -101.49 -28.44
N LEU A 887 -93.12 -101.55 -28.62
CA LEU A 887 -92.37 -102.80 -28.62
C LEU A 887 -92.39 -103.50 -27.25
N ILE A 888 -92.27 -102.73 -26.15
CA ILE A 888 -92.40 -103.24 -24.78
C ILE A 888 -93.82 -103.78 -24.52
N ALA A 889 -94.87 -103.09 -25.01
CA ALA A 889 -96.24 -103.56 -24.88
C ALA A 889 -96.51 -104.85 -25.68
N VAL A 890 -95.95 -104.98 -26.89
CA VAL A 890 -96.06 -106.20 -27.72
C VAL A 890 -95.26 -107.37 -27.12
N LEU A 891 -94.08 -107.12 -26.54
CA LEU A 891 -93.30 -108.15 -25.85
C LEU A 891 -93.92 -108.58 -24.51
N ALA A 892 -94.52 -107.66 -23.76
CA ALA A 892 -95.27 -107.98 -22.54
C ALA A 892 -96.57 -108.75 -22.84
N GLY A 893 -97.29 -108.36 -23.91
CA GLY A 893 -98.46 -109.09 -24.41
C GLY A 893 -98.11 -110.48 -24.96
N GLY A 894 -96.99 -110.59 -25.70
CA GLY A 894 -96.44 -111.86 -26.18
C GLY A 894 -96.00 -112.79 -25.05
N TYR A 895 -95.37 -112.27 -23.99
CA TYR A 895 -95.00 -113.02 -22.78
C TYR A 895 -96.24 -113.48 -22.00
N TYR A 896 -97.29 -112.65 -21.91
CA TYR A 896 -98.56 -113.02 -21.28
C TYR A 896 -99.28 -114.15 -22.04
N VAL A 897 -99.32 -114.08 -23.38
CA VAL A 897 -99.90 -115.14 -24.24
C VAL A 897 -99.03 -116.41 -24.26
N PHE A 898 -97.70 -116.29 -24.17
CA PHE A 898 -96.76 -117.41 -24.04
C PHE A 898 -96.90 -118.13 -22.68
N ARG A 899 -97.22 -117.41 -21.59
CA ARG A 899 -97.44 -117.99 -20.25
C ARG A 899 -98.77 -118.74 -20.14
N ILE A 900 -99.82 -118.32 -20.87
CA ILE A 900 -101.14 -118.98 -20.87
C ILE A 900 -101.14 -120.30 -21.67
N LYS A 901 -100.25 -120.48 -22.65
CA LYS A 901 -100.16 -121.72 -23.46
C LYS A 901 -99.30 -122.86 -22.88
N ARG A 902 -98.72 -122.71 -21.68
CA ARG A 902 -97.83 -123.71 -21.06
C ARG A 902 -98.25 -124.20 -19.67
N GLY A 903 -99.53 -124.04 -19.31
CA GLY A 903 -100.13 -124.49 -18.04
C GLY A 903 -101.09 -125.69 -18.15
N TYR A 904 -101.14 -126.40 -19.28
CA TYR A 904 -101.84 -127.68 -19.40
C TYR A 904 -100.86 -128.76 -19.86
N ARG A 905 -100.27 -129.47 -18.89
CA ARG A 905 -99.79 -130.87 -18.98
C ARG A 905 -99.33 -131.32 -17.57
N SER A 906 -99.95 -132.42 -17.13
CA SER A 906 -99.98 -133.11 -15.82
C SER A 906 -100.74 -132.41 -14.70
#